data_AF-A0A3A0GAA4-F1
#
_entry.id   AF-A0A3A0GAA4-F1
#
_cell.length_a   1.000
_cell.length_b   1.000
_cell.length_c   1.000
_cell.angle_alpha   90.00
_cell.angle_beta   90.00
_cell.angle_gamma   90.00
#
_symmetry.space_group_name_H-M   'P 1'
#
loop_
_entity.id
_entity.type
_entity.pdbx_description
1 polymer ?
#
loop_
_entity_poly.entity_id
_entity_poly.type
_entity_poly.pdbx_seq_one_letter_code
_entity_poly.pdbx_strand_id
1 'polypeptide(L)'
;MDDLFSLFEKPKNPIKFNALKISLASPEKIKSWSFGEVTKPETINYRTLKPERDGLFCAKIFGPVKDYECICGKYKRLRHRGVVCEKCGVEVIQSKVRRERMGHIELACPVAHIWFLKSLPSRIGTVLDVTLRDLEKVLYFESYIVSDPGETTLEYAELLGEREYRAAREQFGSKFQAGMGADTILDMLKKIEVEKLCGELRIEMRETSSEAKRKKIAKRLKVLTSFQHSLNSPEWMILTVIPVIPPDLRPLVPLDGGRFATSDLNDLYRRVINRNNRLKRLIELKAPDIIIRNEKRMLQESVDALFDNGRRGRTITGPNKRPLKSLSDMLKGKGGRFRQNLLGKRVDYSGRSVIVVGPELRLHQCGLPKKMALELFKPFIYNKLEERGYVTTIKSAKKMVEKEKPVVWDILDEVIKEHPVLLNRAPTLHRLGFQAFEPVLIEGKAIQLHPLVCTAFNADFDGDQMAVHVPLSVEAQVESRVLMMSTNNILSPRDGKSIIVPSQDIVLGLYYMTRERIFAQGEGKIFAGMDEVWLAWESSEVALQARIKCRVEGKLVDTTVGRVLLAHLCPPVLPFSNFNKLMKKREIGQLIDECFRLAGNKATVILSDRLKDIGYWFATQAGISIGINDMAIPATKVELLDDADRKVSEIDNQYQEGLITAGERYNKVIDIWSDVGDRVAEDMMQGISSAEFKDAEGKATKRGPSFNPIYIMADSGARGSNQQIRQLAGMRGLMAKPDGSIIEQPIKANLREGLSVLQYFVSTHGARKGLADTALKTANSGYLTRRLVDVAQDSIVTEIDCGTAEGIRISALIEGGEEIESLTNRILGRVAAEDVRDPITNEILVERSHEIDEERCNVIAGSGLDSVLIRSVLTCESERGVCARCYGRDLARGHLVNLGEAIGVIAAQCIGEPGTQLTMRTFHIGGAASGRAEQTALEARYGGKIKLEGVRLAKRRDGTAVVMSRKSEIVVFDPQDGRERERHQLVYGARLRVEDQQEVKAGQTLCEWDPFTIPILSEVAGRVEWQDINEFTMEE
;
A
#
# COMPACT_ATOMS: atom_id res chain seq x y z
N MET A 1 -26.27 49.88 -20.68
CA MET A 1 -24.95 49.44 -21.15
C MET A 1 -24.26 48.51 -20.14
N ASP A 2 -24.87 48.25 -18.97
CA ASP A 2 -24.30 47.40 -17.91
C ASP A 2 -24.49 45.88 -18.12
N ASP A 3 -25.37 45.46 -19.04
CA ASP A 3 -25.65 44.03 -19.28
C ASP A 3 -24.65 43.31 -20.21
N LEU A 4 -23.76 44.04 -20.89
CA LEU A 4 -22.69 43.44 -21.71
C LEU A 4 -21.49 42.95 -20.88
N PHE A 5 -21.35 43.45 -19.65
CA PHE A 5 -20.27 43.06 -18.73
C PHE A 5 -20.53 41.74 -17.99
N SER A 6 -21.74 41.18 -18.06
CA SER A 6 -22.04 39.89 -17.40
C SER A 6 -21.41 38.67 -18.10
N LEU A 7 -20.86 38.84 -19.31
CA LEU A 7 -20.07 37.81 -20.01
C LEU A 7 -18.62 37.73 -19.50
N PHE A 8 -18.16 38.77 -18.79
CA PHE A 8 -16.83 38.89 -18.22
C PHE A 8 -16.82 38.88 -16.68
N GLU A 9 -17.97 38.62 -16.02
CA GLU A 9 -17.96 38.32 -14.60
C GLU A 9 -17.10 37.08 -14.38
N LYS A 10 -15.93 37.27 -13.74
CA LYS A 10 -15.14 36.19 -13.16
C LYS A 10 -16.12 35.23 -12.48
N PRO A 11 -16.05 33.91 -12.72
CA PRO A 11 -16.92 32.96 -12.02
C PRO A 11 -16.88 33.31 -10.55
N LYS A 12 -18.04 33.61 -9.93
CA LYS A 12 -18.13 33.93 -8.51
C LYS A 12 -17.22 32.96 -7.78
N ASN A 13 -16.16 33.50 -7.18
CA ASN A 13 -15.13 32.72 -6.48
C ASN A 13 -15.83 31.63 -5.67
N PRO A 14 -15.29 30.40 -5.62
CA PRO A 14 -15.85 29.38 -4.74
C PRO A 14 -16.03 30.01 -3.37
N ILE A 15 -17.23 29.89 -2.81
CA ILE A 15 -17.58 30.44 -1.49
C ILE A 15 -16.43 30.03 -0.55
N LYS A 16 -15.58 30.97 -0.12
CA LYS A 16 -14.48 30.66 0.78
C LYS A 16 -15.10 30.30 2.12
N PHE A 17 -15.06 29.01 2.47
CA PHE A 17 -15.52 28.50 3.76
C PHE A 17 -14.33 27.84 4.46
N ASN A 18 -14.24 28.02 5.78
CA ASN A 18 -13.14 27.46 6.58
C ASN A 18 -13.50 26.09 7.19
N ALA A 19 -14.79 25.81 7.35
CA ALA A 19 -15.28 24.58 7.96
C ALA A 19 -16.62 24.15 7.36
N LEU A 20 -16.90 22.84 7.42
CA LEU A 20 -18.18 22.26 7.06
C LEU A 20 -18.87 21.75 8.33
N LYS A 21 -20.13 22.11 8.51
CA LYS A 21 -20.97 21.61 9.61
C LYS A 21 -22.01 20.65 9.07
N ILE A 22 -22.18 19.52 9.76
CA ILE A 22 -23.28 18.57 9.53
C ILE A 22 -24.25 18.63 10.71
N SER A 23 -25.56 18.60 10.42
CA SER A 23 -26.64 18.65 11.42
C SER A 23 -27.88 17.97 10.83
N LEU A 24 -28.77 17.51 11.71
CA LEU A 24 -30.04 16.93 11.30
C LEU A 24 -30.93 18.02 10.67
N ALA A 25 -31.70 17.65 9.65
CA ALA A 25 -32.59 18.58 8.99
C ALA A 25 -33.97 18.53 9.66
N SER A 26 -34.38 19.64 10.27
CA SER A 26 -35.76 19.77 10.78
C SER A 26 -36.77 19.80 9.62
N PRO A 27 -38.04 19.42 9.84
CA PRO A 27 -39.08 19.48 8.81
C PRO A 27 -39.23 20.87 8.19
N GLU A 28 -39.15 21.93 9.01
CA GLU A 28 -39.19 23.32 8.58
C GLU A 28 -38.01 23.67 7.67
N LYS A 29 -36.81 23.20 8.04
CA LYS A 29 -35.61 23.42 7.24
C LYS A 29 -35.67 22.70 5.90
N ILE A 30 -36.22 21.49 5.86
CA ILE A 30 -36.48 20.78 4.60
C ILE A 30 -37.47 21.56 3.72
N LYS A 31 -38.54 22.12 4.30
CA LYS A 31 -39.48 22.98 3.56
C LYS A 31 -38.80 24.24 3.04
N SER A 32 -37.89 24.85 3.80
CA SER A 32 -37.13 26.04 3.39
C SER A 32 -36.21 25.82 2.18
N TRP A 33 -35.68 24.60 2.01
CA TRP A 33 -34.85 24.23 0.85
C TRP A 33 -35.67 23.91 -0.39
N SER A 34 -36.97 23.64 -0.21
CA SER A 34 -37.82 23.14 -1.27
C SER A 34 -38.49 24.27 -2.05
N PHE A 35 -38.55 24.10 -3.36
CA PHE A 35 -39.24 25.00 -4.27
C PHE A 35 -40.69 24.57 -4.56
N GLY A 36 -41.15 23.46 -3.98
CA GLY A 36 -42.52 22.97 -4.11
C GLY A 36 -42.70 21.50 -3.71
N GLU A 37 -43.94 21.12 -3.43
CA GLU A 37 -44.33 19.75 -3.09
C GLU A 37 -44.50 18.91 -4.37
N VAL A 38 -43.95 17.69 -4.37
CA VAL A 38 -44.15 16.70 -5.44
C VAL A 38 -45.30 15.79 -5.05
N THR A 39 -46.46 15.99 -5.67
CA THR A 39 -47.68 15.24 -5.37
C THR A 39 -47.87 14.04 -6.30
N LYS A 40 -47.36 14.13 -7.53
CA LYS A 40 -47.60 13.16 -8.59
C LYS A 40 -46.40 12.23 -8.84
N PRO A 41 -46.62 10.92 -9.00
CA PRO A 41 -45.55 9.95 -9.29
C PRO A 41 -45.03 10.00 -10.73
N GLU A 42 -45.77 10.62 -11.65
CA GLU A 42 -45.42 10.65 -13.07
C GLU A 42 -44.15 11.47 -13.33
N THR A 43 -43.37 11.07 -14.33
CA THR A 43 -42.10 11.72 -14.70
C THR A 43 -42.30 12.66 -15.89
N ILE A 44 -42.48 12.08 -17.08
CA ILE A 44 -42.71 12.77 -18.34
C ILE A 44 -43.97 12.23 -18.99
N ASN A 45 -44.62 13.06 -19.80
CA ASN A 45 -45.73 12.64 -20.62
C ASN A 45 -45.21 11.88 -21.86
N TYR A 46 -45.63 10.63 -22.05
CA TYR A 46 -45.13 9.77 -23.14
C TYR A 46 -45.43 10.32 -24.54
N ARG A 47 -46.47 11.15 -24.72
CA ARG A 47 -46.83 11.73 -26.03
C ARG A 47 -46.02 12.98 -26.36
N THR A 48 -45.86 13.87 -25.38
CA THR A 48 -45.23 15.19 -25.60
C THR A 48 -43.75 15.22 -25.21
N LEU A 49 -43.27 14.19 -24.50
CA LEU A 49 -41.94 14.10 -23.90
C LEU A 49 -41.62 15.28 -22.95
N LYS A 50 -42.64 16.04 -22.54
CA LYS A 50 -42.51 17.15 -21.61
C LYS A 50 -42.67 16.65 -20.17
N PRO A 51 -41.98 17.26 -19.20
CA PRO A 51 -42.20 16.97 -17.80
C PRO A 51 -43.64 17.22 -17.35
N GLU A 52 -44.16 16.31 -16.54
CA GLU A 52 -45.53 16.40 -16.02
C GLU A 52 -45.64 17.48 -14.94
N ARG A 53 -46.81 18.12 -14.84
CA ARG A 53 -47.08 19.13 -13.80
C ARG A 53 -47.20 18.44 -12.43
N ASP A 54 -46.52 19.00 -11.43
CA ASP A 54 -46.42 18.49 -10.04
C ASP A 54 -45.82 17.07 -9.91
N GLY A 55 -45.25 16.55 -11.00
CA GLY A 55 -44.57 15.26 -11.06
C GLY A 55 -43.08 15.31 -10.66
N LEU A 56 -42.42 14.15 -10.72
CA LEU A 56 -41.02 13.99 -10.32
C LEU A 56 -40.02 14.81 -11.14
N PHE A 57 -40.38 15.30 -12.32
CA PHE A 57 -39.53 16.14 -13.18
C PHE A 57 -40.10 17.54 -13.40
N CYS A 58 -41.09 17.95 -12.59
CA CYS A 58 -41.87 19.17 -12.78
C CYS A 58 -40.99 20.41 -13.00
N ALA A 59 -41.20 21.09 -14.12
CA ALA A 59 -40.44 22.29 -14.46
C ALA A 59 -40.77 23.49 -13.55
N LYS A 60 -41.95 23.51 -12.91
CA LYS A 60 -42.33 24.55 -11.95
C LYS A 60 -41.47 24.49 -10.68
N ILE A 61 -41.25 23.27 -10.17
CA ILE A 61 -40.50 23.03 -8.93
C ILE A 61 -38.99 23.10 -9.20
N PHE A 62 -38.51 22.34 -10.18
CA PHE A 62 -37.08 22.15 -10.40
C PHE A 62 -36.44 23.16 -11.36
N GLY A 63 -37.25 23.85 -12.18
CA GLY A 63 -36.77 24.80 -13.19
C GLY A 63 -36.88 24.31 -14.64
N PRO A 64 -36.53 25.18 -15.60
CA PRO A 64 -36.78 24.97 -17.04
C PRO A 64 -35.86 23.89 -17.64
N VAL A 65 -36.39 23.10 -18.58
CA VAL A 65 -35.64 22.01 -19.26
C VAL A 65 -34.58 22.57 -20.21
N LYS A 66 -34.86 23.71 -20.82
CA LYS A 66 -33.98 24.39 -21.78
C LYS A 66 -33.60 25.76 -21.24
N ASP A 67 -32.40 26.22 -21.56
CA ASP A 67 -31.90 27.52 -21.08
C ASP A 67 -32.79 28.67 -21.55
N TYR A 68 -33.26 29.46 -20.59
CA TYR A 68 -34.10 30.64 -20.83
C TYR A 68 -35.35 30.35 -21.68
N GLU A 69 -35.95 29.17 -21.51
CA GLU A 69 -37.20 28.78 -22.19
C GLU A 69 -38.18 28.14 -21.19
N CYS A 70 -39.40 28.68 -21.12
CA CYS A 70 -40.47 28.08 -20.32
C CYS A 70 -41.08 26.85 -21.03
N ILE A 71 -41.68 25.92 -20.27
CA ILE A 71 -42.21 24.64 -20.80
C ILE A 71 -43.31 24.80 -21.88
N CYS A 72 -44.09 25.88 -21.82
CA CYS A 72 -45.15 26.16 -22.80
C CYS A 72 -44.62 26.87 -24.06
N GLY A 73 -43.39 27.40 -24.03
CA GLY A 73 -42.78 28.12 -25.14
C GLY A 73 -43.24 29.57 -25.34
N LYS A 74 -44.09 30.14 -24.46
CA LYS A 74 -44.51 31.56 -24.52
C LYS A 74 -43.32 32.51 -24.38
N TYR A 75 -42.49 32.27 -23.36
CA TYR A 75 -41.26 33.03 -23.10
C TYR A 75 -40.04 32.21 -23.50
N LYS A 76 -39.21 32.79 -24.38
CA LYS A 76 -37.97 32.21 -24.92
C LYS A 76 -36.88 33.27 -25.03
N ARG A 77 -35.62 32.82 -24.97
CA ARG A 77 -34.39 33.63 -25.10
C ARG A 77 -34.10 34.46 -23.85
N LEU A 78 -32.86 34.96 -23.79
CA LEU A 78 -32.29 35.66 -22.64
C LEU A 78 -33.10 36.88 -22.17
N ARG A 79 -33.80 37.57 -23.09
CA ARG A 79 -34.59 38.79 -22.81
C ARG A 79 -35.67 38.63 -21.73
N HIS A 80 -36.14 37.41 -21.47
CA HIS A 80 -37.18 37.13 -20.47
C HIS A 80 -36.61 36.50 -19.19
N ARG A 81 -35.31 36.64 -18.94
CA ARG A 81 -34.66 36.11 -17.74
C ARG A 81 -35.36 36.60 -16.48
N GLY A 82 -35.67 35.68 -15.56
CA GLY A 82 -36.32 35.97 -14.27
C GLY A 82 -37.84 36.12 -14.34
N VAL A 83 -38.46 36.07 -15.52
CA VAL A 83 -39.92 36.12 -15.65
C VAL A 83 -40.54 34.76 -15.34
N VAL A 84 -41.54 34.73 -14.46
CA VAL A 84 -42.37 33.54 -14.20
C VAL A 84 -43.52 33.49 -15.21
N CYS A 85 -43.65 32.38 -15.93
CA CYS A 85 -44.67 32.28 -16.96
C CYS A 85 -46.08 32.12 -16.38
N GLU A 86 -47.03 33.00 -16.73
CA GLU A 86 -48.43 32.91 -16.29
C GLU A 86 -49.12 31.60 -16.69
N LYS A 87 -48.80 31.06 -17.88
CA LYS A 87 -49.48 29.86 -18.41
C LYS A 87 -49.03 28.56 -17.73
N CYS A 88 -47.75 28.45 -17.40
CA CYS A 88 -47.18 27.20 -16.89
C CYS A 88 -46.52 27.31 -15.51
N GLY A 89 -46.41 28.51 -14.95
CA GLY A 89 -45.75 28.79 -13.66
C GLY A 89 -44.24 28.56 -13.65
N VAL A 90 -43.61 28.32 -14.81
CA VAL A 90 -42.16 28.05 -14.90
C VAL A 90 -41.39 29.35 -15.00
N GLU A 91 -40.39 29.50 -14.15
CA GLU A 91 -39.43 30.59 -14.16
C GLU A 91 -38.42 30.45 -15.30
N VAL A 92 -38.17 31.53 -16.04
CA VAL A 92 -37.25 31.54 -17.19
C VAL A 92 -35.83 31.85 -16.73
N ILE A 93 -35.05 30.79 -16.49
CA ILE A 93 -33.67 30.83 -15.99
C ILE A 93 -32.81 29.77 -16.72
N GLN A 94 -31.55 29.62 -16.34
CA GLN A 94 -30.69 28.55 -16.85
C GLN A 94 -31.21 27.18 -16.40
N SER A 95 -31.08 26.17 -17.26
CA SER A 95 -31.46 24.79 -16.95
C SER A 95 -30.62 24.18 -15.81
N LYS A 96 -29.39 24.66 -15.61
CA LYS A 96 -28.44 24.21 -14.56
C LYS A 96 -29.05 24.20 -13.16
N VAL A 97 -29.99 25.10 -12.87
CA VAL A 97 -30.69 25.16 -11.58
C VAL A 97 -31.46 23.87 -11.24
N ARG A 98 -31.80 23.05 -12.24
CA ARG A 98 -32.41 21.72 -12.07
C ARG A 98 -31.49 20.70 -11.38
N ARG A 99 -30.22 21.05 -11.20
CA ARG A 99 -29.26 20.29 -10.40
C ARG A 99 -29.20 20.74 -8.94
N GLU A 100 -29.73 21.93 -8.63
CA GLU A 100 -29.62 22.58 -7.31
C GLU A 100 -30.97 22.64 -6.58
N ARG A 101 -32.07 22.95 -7.27
CA ARG A 101 -33.41 23.10 -6.67
C ARG A 101 -33.97 21.77 -6.18
N MET A 102 -34.35 21.70 -4.91
CA MET A 102 -34.95 20.50 -4.31
C MET A 102 -36.48 20.57 -4.28
N GLY A 103 -37.12 19.40 -4.31
CA GLY A 103 -38.55 19.24 -4.01
C GLY A 103 -38.74 18.65 -2.60
N HIS A 104 -39.98 18.55 -2.14
CA HIS A 104 -40.30 17.77 -0.94
C HIS A 104 -41.58 16.97 -1.12
N ILE A 105 -41.77 15.96 -0.25
CA ILE A 105 -42.99 15.17 -0.13
C ILE A 105 -43.46 15.29 1.31
N GLU A 106 -44.69 15.72 1.51
CA GLU A 106 -45.33 15.75 2.83
C GLU A 106 -45.95 14.38 3.12
N LEU A 107 -45.46 13.71 4.17
CA LEU A 107 -45.92 12.38 4.53
C LEU A 107 -47.25 12.46 5.28
N ALA A 108 -48.15 11.52 4.99
CA ALA A 108 -49.43 11.38 5.68
C ALA A 108 -49.27 10.86 7.12
N CYS A 109 -48.14 10.20 7.41
CA CYS A 109 -47.78 9.67 8.72
C CYS A 109 -46.27 9.88 8.92
N PRO A 110 -45.82 10.24 10.14
CA PRO A 110 -44.42 10.18 10.54
C PRO A 110 -43.80 8.81 10.25
N VAL A 111 -42.53 8.81 9.84
CA VAL A 111 -41.77 7.61 9.45
C VAL A 111 -40.40 7.67 10.12
N ALA A 112 -39.98 6.59 10.77
CA ALA A 112 -38.66 6.54 11.39
C ALA A 112 -37.55 6.50 10.33
N HIS A 113 -36.48 7.26 10.52
CA HIS A 113 -35.36 7.21 9.59
C HIS A 113 -34.50 5.93 9.82
N ILE A 114 -34.36 5.11 8.79
CA ILE A 114 -33.69 3.79 8.86
C ILE A 114 -32.26 3.83 9.44
N TRP A 115 -31.49 4.87 9.16
CA TRP A 115 -30.13 5.03 9.72
C TRP A 115 -30.12 5.14 11.25
N PHE A 116 -31.05 5.87 11.87
CA PHE A 116 -31.08 6.02 13.34
C PHE A 116 -31.71 4.80 14.02
N LEU A 117 -32.57 4.09 13.31
CA LEU A 117 -33.19 2.85 13.77
C LEU A 117 -32.20 1.67 13.76
N LYS A 118 -31.66 1.31 12.59
CA LYS A 118 -30.90 0.07 12.35
C LYS A 118 -29.37 0.22 12.42
N SER A 119 -28.84 1.43 12.61
CA SER A 119 -27.40 1.56 12.92
C SER A 119 -27.11 0.85 14.23
N LEU A 120 -26.01 0.13 14.34
CA LEU A 120 -25.57 -0.49 15.59
C LEU A 120 -24.51 0.40 16.24
N PRO A 121 -24.72 0.90 17.48
CA PRO A 121 -25.94 0.82 18.29
C PRO A 121 -27.06 1.76 17.80
N SER A 122 -28.33 1.36 18.03
CA SER A 122 -29.52 2.12 17.59
C SER A 122 -29.61 3.44 18.35
N ARG A 123 -29.73 4.56 17.64
CA ARG A 123 -29.76 5.88 18.29
C ARG A 123 -31.11 6.14 18.96
N ILE A 124 -32.21 5.78 18.29
CA ILE A 124 -33.57 5.91 18.85
C ILE A 124 -33.71 4.99 20.07
N GLY A 125 -33.30 3.72 19.95
CA GLY A 125 -33.38 2.76 21.06
C GLY A 125 -32.52 3.18 22.26
N THR A 126 -31.32 3.72 22.02
CA THR A 126 -30.45 4.22 23.09
C THR A 126 -31.05 5.41 23.84
N VAL A 127 -31.73 6.33 23.13
CA VAL A 127 -32.37 7.51 23.75
C VAL A 127 -33.56 7.09 24.61
N LEU A 128 -34.44 6.22 24.07
CA LEU A 128 -35.65 5.75 24.75
C LEU A 128 -35.41 4.64 25.78
N ASP A 129 -34.20 4.10 25.85
CA ASP A 129 -33.84 2.90 26.62
C ASP A 129 -34.60 1.61 26.24
N VAL A 130 -35.01 1.51 24.98
CA VAL A 130 -35.75 0.36 24.43
C VAL A 130 -34.82 -0.49 23.57
N THR A 131 -35.01 -1.82 23.60
CA THR A 131 -34.22 -2.71 22.74
C THR A 131 -34.58 -2.52 21.26
N LEU A 132 -33.64 -2.81 20.35
CA LEU A 132 -33.88 -2.67 18.91
C LEU A 132 -35.04 -3.56 18.42
N ARG A 133 -35.16 -4.78 18.97
CA ARG A 133 -36.23 -5.72 18.59
C ARG A 133 -37.61 -5.18 18.96
N ASP A 134 -37.70 -4.61 20.15
CA ASP A 134 -38.93 -4.05 20.69
C ASP A 134 -39.36 -2.80 19.90
N LEU A 135 -38.40 -1.93 19.59
CA LEU A 135 -38.64 -0.75 18.77
C LEU A 135 -39.14 -1.09 17.36
N GLU A 136 -38.66 -2.19 16.77
CA GLU A 136 -39.15 -2.67 15.46
C GLU A 136 -40.59 -3.18 15.53
N LYS A 137 -40.96 -3.93 16.57
CA LYS A 137 -42.33 -4.39 16.77
C LYS A 137 -43.31 -3.21 16.87
N VAL A 138 -42.92 -2.14 17.57
CA VAL A 138 -43.74 -0.92 17.68
C VAL A 138 -43.85 -0.21 16.33
N LEU A 139 -42.73 0.05 15.65
CA LEU A 139 -42.71 0.79 14.38
C LEU A 139 -43.47 0.09 13.25
N TYR A 140 -43.48 -1.24 13.24
CA TYR A 140 -44.18 -2.05 12.22
C TYR A 140 -45.60 -2.47 12.63
N PHE A 141 -46.16 -1.85 13.67
CA PHE A 141 -47.54 -2.02 14.13
C PHE A 141 -47.85 -3.45 14.61
N GLU A 142 -46.88 -4.15 15.22
CA GLU A 142 -47.09 -5.48 15.83
C GLU A 142 -47.50 -5.39 17.31
N SER A 143 -46.98 -4.42 18.05
CA SER A 143 -47.22 -4.25 19.49
C SER A 143 -47.43 -2.79 19.86
N TYR A 144 -48.09 -2.54 20.99
CA TYR A 144 -48.28 -1.22 21.57
C TYR A 144 -47.16 -0.92 22.58
N ILE A 145 -46.79 0.34 22.71
CA ILE A 145 -45.85 0.81 23.73
C ILE A 145 -46.54 1.84 24.62
N VAL A 146 -46.33 1.76 25.93
CA VAL A 146 -46.85 2.72 26.91
C VAL A 146 -46.03 4.01 26.82
N SER A 147 -46.69 5.10 26.38
CA SER A 147 -46.08 6.43 26.28
C SER A 147 -46.32 7.28 27.52
N ASP A 148 -47.36 6.97 28.29
CA ASP A 148 -47.67 7.59 29.57
C ASP A 148 -48.37 6.60 30.49
N PRO A 149 -47.71 6.13 31.57
CA PRO A 149 -48.29 5.14 32.48
C PRO A 149 -49.39 5.72 33.38
N GLY A 150 -49.49 7.05 33.54
CA GLY A 150 -50.48 7.68 34.42
C GLY A 150 -50.48 7.11 35.85
N GLU A 151 -51.66 6.83 36.39
CA GLU A 151 -51.85 6.21 37.74
C GLU A 151 -52.01 4.68 37.68
N THR A 152 -51.50 4.03 36.63
CA THR A 152 -51.67 2.57 36.44
C THR A 152 -50.47 1.76 36.92
N THR A 153 -50.59 0.44 36.90
CA THR A 153 -49.49 -0.50 37.26
C THR A 153 -48.47 -0.71 36.13
N LEU A 154 -48.64 -0.06 34.99
CA LEU A 154 -47.80 -0.23 33.81
C LEU A 154 -46.53 0.63 33.89
N GLU A 155 -45.43 0.16 33.32
CA GLU A 155 -44.17 0.91 33.26
C GLU A 155 -44.05 1.76 31.98
N TYR A 156 -43.31 2.86 32.07
CA TYR A 156 -42.98 3.67 30.88
C TYR A 156 -42.15 2.83 29.90
N ALA A 157 -42.50 2.88 28.62
CA ALA A 157 -41.90 2.08 27.54
C ALA A 157 -42.11 0.56 27.64
N GLU A 158 -43.06 0.10 28.47
CA GLU A 158 -43.51 -1.29 28.49
C GLU A 158 -44.25 -1.64 27.19
N LEU A 159 -44.02 -2.86 26.69
CA LEU A 159 -44.63 -3.39 25.47
C LEU A 159 -45.89 -4.19 25.80
N LEU A 160 -46.99 -3.89 25.13
CA LEU A 160 -48.27 -4.60 25.27
C LEU A 160 -48.65 -5.27 23.95
N GLY A 161 -48.95 -6.56 24.00
CA GLY A 161 -49.61 -7.28 22.92
C GLY A 161 -51.04 -6.77 22.69
N GLU A 162 -51.67 -7.14 21.58
CA GLU A 162 -53.04 -6.66 21.30
C GLU A 162 -54.06 -7.13 22.35
N ARG A 163 -53.91 -8.35 22.87
CA ARG A 163 -54.77 -8.89 23.94
C ARG A 163 -54.56 -8.16 25.26
N GLU A 164 -53.30 -7.95 25.64
CA GLU A 164 -52.91 -7.25 26.87
C GLU A 164 -53.35 -5.78 26.83
N TYR A 165 -53.20 -5.11 25.68
CA TYR A 165 -53.67 -3.75 25.50
C TYR A 165 -55.20 -3.64 25.65
N ARG A 166 -55.96 -4.60 25.11
CA ARG A 166 -57.43 -4.62 25.30
C ARG A 166 -57.79 -4.86 26.76
N ALA A 167 -57.16 -5.83 27.42
CA ALA A 167 -57.39 -6.10 28.84
C ALA A 167 -57.04 -4.90 29.73
N ALA A 168 -55.89 -4.26 29.49
CA ALA A 168 -55.48 -3.05 30.19
C ALA A 168 -56.45 -1.88 29.93
N ARG A 169 -56.96 -1.74 28.71
CA ARG A 169 -57.94 -0.70 28.37
C ARG A 169 -59.32 -0.95 28.98
N GLU A 170 -59.72 -2.21 29.13
CA GLU A 170 -60.93 -2.59 29.87
C GLU A 170 -60.78 -2.33 31.37
N GLN A 171 -59.61 -2.61 31.94
CA GLN A 171 -59.34 -2.46 33.37
C GLN A 171 -59.12 -1.00 33.81
N PHE A 172 -58.30 -0.25 33.08
CA PHE A 172 -57.85 1.09 33.47
C PHE A 172 -58.51 2.22 32.67
N GLY A 173 -59.32 1.90 31.65
CA GLY A 173 -60.01 2.90 30.83
C GLY A 173 -59.03 3.83 30.10
N SER A 174 -59.25 5.14 30.21
CA SER A 174 -58.40 6.19 29.60
C SER A 174 -57.31 6.72 30.52
N LYS A 175 -57.00 6.04 31.64
CA LYS A 175 -56.04 6.50 32.65
C LYS A 175 -54.56 6.36 32.25
N PHE A 176 -54.27 5.60 31.19
CA PHE A 176 -52.93 5.46 30.62
C PHE A 176 -52.98 5.71 29.11
N GLN A 177 -51.84 6.08 28.53
CA GLN A 177 -51.67 6.23 27.09
C GLN A 177 -50.70 5.18 26.57
N ALA A 178 -51.18 4.34 25.66
CA ALA A 178 -50.34 3.45 24.88
C ALA A 178 -50.75 3.50 23.41
N GLY A 179 -49.74 3.50 22.54
CA GLY A 179 -49.89 3.66 21.10
C GLY A 179 -48.97 2.74 20.33
N MET A 180 -49.11 2.73 19.01
CA MET A 180 -48.25 1.96 18.10
C MET A 180 -47.73 2.85 16.97
N GLY A 181 -46.68 2.39 16.30
CA GLY A 181 -46.10 3.08 15.15
C GLY A 181 -45.19 4.26 15.49
N ALA A 182 -44.71 4.91 14.43
CA ALA A 182 -43.79 6.04 14.53
C ALA A 182 -44.41 7.30 15.15
N ASP A 183 -45.74 7.45 15.10
CA ASP A 183 -46.49 8.53 15.77
C ASP A 183 -46.19 8.53 17.28
N THR A 184 -46.35 7.36 17.91
CA THR A 184 -46.17 7.19 19.36
C THR A 184 -44.71 7.44 19.76
N ILE A 185 -43.76 6.97 18.96
CA ILE A 185 -42.33 7.18 19.19
C ILE A 185 -41.95 8.66 19.03
N LEU A 186 -42.54 9.37 18.07
CA LEU A 186 -42.33 10.81 17.91
C LEU A 186 -42.79 11.56 19.16
N ASP A 187 -43.96 11.23 19.69
CA ASP A 187 -44.49 11.87 20.90
C ASP A 187 -43.65 11.55 22.14
N MET A 188 -43.17 10.31 22.28
CA MET A 188 -42.22 9.94 23.33
C MET A 188 -40.92 10.75 23.22
N LEU A 189 -40.37 10.92 22.02
CA LEU A 189 -39.14 11.68 21.79
C LEU A 189 -39.31 13.18 22.08
N LYS A 190 -40.49 13.76 21.82
CA LYS A 190 -40.81 15.17 22.14
C LYS A 190 -40.89 15.42 23.64
N LYS A 191 -41.35 14.44 24.43
CA LYS A 191 -41.44 14.55 25.90
C LYS A 191 -40.07 14.52 26.60
N ILE A 192 -39.00 14.11 25.92
CA ILE A 192 -37.68 13.95 26.54
C ILE A 192 -36.97 15.30 26.66
N GLU A 193 -36.73 15.73 27.90
CA GLU A 193 -35.82 16.83 28.22
C GLU A 193 -34.39 16.31 28.38
N VAL A 194 -33.54 16.57 27.38
CA VAL A 194 -32.17 16.03 27.31
C VAL A 194 -31.30 16.44 28.51
N GLU A 195 -31.44 17.68 29.00
CA GLU A 195 -30.63 18.20 30.11
C GLU A 195 -30.94 17.51 31.44
N LYS A 196 -32.23 17.35 31.77
CA LYS A 196 -32.68 16.66 32.98
C LYS A 196 -32.23 15.21 32.98
N LEU A 197 -32.48 14.50 31.86
CA LEU A 197 -32.10 13.10 31.71
C LEU A 197 -30.58 12.88 31.78
N CYS A 198 -29.78 13.81 31.25
CA CYS A 198 -28.32 13.78 31.41
C CYS A 198 -27.89 13.93 32.88
N GLY A 199 -28.57 14.77 33.66
CA GLY A 199 -28.34 14.93 35.09
C GLY A 199 -28.63 13.65 35.87
N GLU A 200 -29.81 13.06 35.64
CA GLU A 200 -30.25 11.80 36.27
C GLU A 200 -29.28 10.64 35.96
N LEU A 201 -28.90 10.46 34.70
CA LEU A 201 -27.98 9.39 34.29
C LEU A 201 -26.58 9.55 34.88
N ARG A 202 -26.12 10.79 35.15
CA ARG A 202 -24.83 11.03 35.83
C ARG A 202 -24.88 10.60 37.30
N ILE A 203 -26.01 10.82 37.97
CA ILE A 203 -26.23 10.38 39.36
C ILE A 203 -26.30 8.85 39.39
N GLU A 204 -27.14 8.25 38.54
CA GLU A 204 -27.29 6.80 38.44
C GLU A 204 -25.96 6.09 38.14
N MET A 205 -25.11 6.69 37.29
CA MET A 205 -23.79 6.16 36.96
C MET A 205 -22.81 6.16 38.15
N ARG A 206 -22.97 7.08 39.12
CA ARG A 206 -22.13 7.13 40.34
C ARG A 206 -22.61 6.10 41.37
N GLU A 207 -23.92 5.92 41.49
CA GLU A 207 -24.53 5.02 42.48
C GLU A 207 -24.43 3.54 42.06
N THR A 208 -24.39 3.27 40.75
CA THR A 208 -24.37 1.89 40.23
C THR A 208 -22.99 1.24 40.36
N SER A 209 -22.90 0.13 41.10
CA SER A 209 -21.69 -0.70 41.23
C SER A 209 -21.49 -1.70 40.07
N SER A 210 -22.56 -2.08 39.36
CA SER A 210 -22.50 -3.04 38.24
C SER A 210 -21.82 -2.47 36.99
N GLU A 211 -20.76 -3.14 36.51
CA GLU A 211 -20.00 -2.73 35.32
C GLU A 211 -20.85 -2.74 34.04
N ALA A 212 -21.76 -3.72 33.90
CA ALA A 212 -22.63 -3.85 32.72
C ALA A 212 -23.63 -2.68 32.61
N LYS A 213 -24.28 -2.34 33.74
CA LYS A 213 -25.21 -1.20 33.81
C LYS A 213 -24.46 0.13 33.63
N ARG A 214 -23.26 0.26 34.20
CA ARG A 214 -22.38 1.43 33.99
C ARG A 214 -21.99 1.61 32.52
N LYS A 215 -21.64 0.53 31.80
CA LYS A 215 -21.38 0.57 30.34
C LYS A 215 -22.62 0.96 29.54
N LYS A 216 -23.82 0.50 29.92
CA LYS A 216 -25.09 0.87 29.27
C LYS A 216 -25.38 2.37 29.44
N ILE A 217 -25.28 2.88 30.67
CA ILE A 217 -25.46 4.30 30.99
C ILE A 217 -24.42 5.15 30.25
N ALA A 218 -23.15 4.76 30.25
CA ALA A 218 -22.09 5.49 29.55
C ALA A 218 -22.38 5.63 28.04
N LYS A 219 -22.88 4.57 27.38
CA LYS A 219 -23.29 4.63 25.97
C LYS A 219 -24.46 5.59 25.75
N ARG A 220 -25.47 5.56 26.64
CA ARG A 220 -26.65 6.44 26.58
C ARG A 220 -26.29 7.90 26.81
N LEU A 221 -25.52 8.18 27.85
CA LEU A 221 -25.03 9.50 28.21
C LEU A 221 -24.17 10.11 27.09
N LYS A 222 -23.33 9.32 26.40
CA LYS A 222 -22.54 9.79 25.25
C LYS A 222 -23.44 10.32 24.12
N VAL A 223 -24.54 9.64 23.82
CA VAL A 223 -25.50 10.06 22.78
C VAL A 223 -26.24 11.32 23.20
N LEU A 224 -26.75 11.38 24.43
CA LEU A 224 -27.50 12.54 24.94
C LEU A 224 -26.62 13.79 25.07
N THR A 225 -25.38 13.63 25.55
CA THR A 225 -24.40 14.73 25.62
C THR A 225 -24.09 15.26 24.21
N SER A 226 -24.04 14.38 23.20
CA SER A 226 -23.86 14.80 21.80
C SER A 226 -25.08 15.60 21.29
N PHE A 227 -26.30 15.26 21.70
CA PHE A 227 -27.50 16.06 21.40
C PHE A 227 -27.45 17.44 22.07
N GLN A 228 -27.05 17.50 23.34
CA GLN A 228 -26.89 18.75 24.09
C GLN A 228 -25.92 19.71 23.39
N HIS A 229 -24.76 19.24 22.93
CA HIS A 229 -23.78 20.09 22.22
C HIS A 229 -24.17 20.42 20.77
N SER A 230 -24.98 19.59 20.11
CA SER A 230 -25.23 19.72 18.67
C SER A 230 -26.44 20.59 18.30
N LEU A 231 -27.17 21.12 19.29
CA LEU A 231 -28.42 21.90 19.12
C LEU A 231 -29.50 21.17 18.31
N ASN A 232 -29.42 19.84 18.19
CA ASN A 232 -30.42 19.05 17.48
C ASN A 232 -31.49 18.55 18.46
N SER A 233 -32.73 18.49 18.01
CA SER A 233 -33.82 17.84 18.77
C SER A 233 -33.88 16.34 18.46
N PRO A 234 -34.14 15.46 19.46
CA PRO A 234 -34.29 14.02 19.25
C PRO A 234 -35.42 13.64 18.27
N GLU A 235 -36.50 14.42 18.24
CA GLU A 235 -37.65 14.21 17.35
C GLU A 235 -37.31 14.23 15.85
N TRP A 236 -36.23 14.90 15.44
CA TRP A 236 -35.81 14.97 14.04
C TRP A 236 -35.30 13.63 13.48
N MET A 237 -35.17 12.60 14.33
CA MET A 237 -34.94 11.22 13.89
C MET A 237 -36.17 10.59 13.22
N ILE A 238 -37.36 11.14 13.44
CA ILE A 238 -38.62 10.74 12.80
C ILE A 238 -38.97 11.79 11.73
N LEU A 239 -39.11 11.34 10.50
CA LEU A 239 -39.38 12.21 9.35
C LEU A 239 -40.88 12.41 9.17
N THR A 240 -41.30 13.67 9.07
CA THR A 240 -42.64 14.06 8.60
C THR A 240 -42.63 14.57 7.16
N VAL A 241 -41.46 15.03 6.70
CA VAL A 241 -41.23 15.56 5.35
C VAL A 241 -40.00 14.90 4.76
N ILE A 242 -40.07 14.46 3.51
CA ILE A 242 -38.94 13.86 2.79
C ILE A 242 -38.47 14.82 1.69
N PRO A 243 -37.17 15.17 1.63
CA PRO A 243 -36.62 15.92 0.51
C PRO A 243 -36.51 15.04 -0.75
N VAL A 244 -36.86 15.63 -1.89
CA VAL A 244 -36.70 15.03 -3.21
C VAL A 244 -35.47 15.61 -3.89
N ILE A 245 -34.51 14.75 -4.23
CA ILE A 245 -33.27 15.14 -4.89
C ILE A 245 -33.57 15.74 -6.29
N PRO A 246 -32.81 16.74 -6.75
CA PRO A 246 -33.01 17.37 -8.06
C PRO A 246 -32.94 16.37 -9.23
N PRO A 247 -33.74 16.55 -10.30
CA PRO A 247 -33.88 15.60 -11.40
C PRO A 247 -32.58 15.32 -12.17
N ASP A 248 -31.68 16.30 -12.29
CA ASP A 248 -30.42 16.12 -13.03
C ASP A 248 -29.45 15.18 -12.30
N LEU A 249 -29.63 14.97 -10.99
CA LEU A 249 -28.90 13.96 -10.22
C LEU A 249 -29.53 12.56 -10.35
N ARG A 250 -30.72 12.45 -10.95
CA ARG A 250 -31.47 11.22 -11.24
C ARG A 250 -32.03 11.22 -12.67
N PRO A 251 -31.15 11.37 -13.68
CA PRO A 251 -31.57 11.68 -15.04
C PRO A 251 -32.41 10.57 -15.67
N LEU A 252 -33.20 10.99 -16.66
CA LEU A 252 -33.97 10.12 -17.54
C LEU A 252 -33.43 10.38 -18.95
N VAL A 253 -32.64 9.43 -19.47
CA VAL A 253 -31.91 9.60 -20.73
C VAL A 253 -32.63 8.86 -21.84
N PRO A 254 -33.02 9.53 -22.95
CA PRO A 254 -33.56 8.84 -24.12
C PRO A 254 -32.48 7.95 -24.73
N LEU A 255 -32.84 6.70 -25.03
CA LEU A 255 -32.03 5.77 -25.82
C LEU A 255 -32.59 5.70 -27.24
N ASP A 256 -31.75 5.28 -28.17
CA ASP A 256 -32.18 5.00 -29.55
C ASP A 256 -33.29 3.94 -29.54
N GLY A 257 -34.39 4.21 -30.26
CA GLY A 257 -35.59 3.36 -30.27
C GLY A 257 -36.72 3.78 -29.33
N GLY A 258 -36.72 5.04 -28.84
CA GLY A 258 -37.83 5.61 -28.08
C GLY A 258 -37.97 5.07 -26.64
N ARG A 259 -36.98 4.30 -26.18
CA ARG A 259 -36.89 3.82 -24.80
C ARG A 259 -36.19 4.87 -23.92
N PHE A 260 -36.45 4.84 -22.62
CA PHE A 260 -35.80 5.71 -21.66
C PHE A 260 -35.04 4.90 -20.63
N ALA A 261 -33.76 5.25 -20.41
CA ALA A 261 -33.00 4.76 -19.28
C ALA A 261 -33.37 5.61 -18.05
N THR A 262 -34.04 5.00 -17.08
CA THR A 262 -34.45 5.65 -15.82
C THR A 262 -33.49 5.30 -14.69
N SER A 263 -33.08 6.30 -13.91
CA SER A 263 -32.38 6.05 -12.65
C SER A 263 -33.26 5.27 -11.66
N ASP A 264 -32.69 4.26 -10.99
CA ASP A 264 -33.35 3.44 -9.95
C ASP A 264 -34.02 4.28 -8.84
N LEU A 265 -33.47 5.46 -8.52
CA LEU A 265 -34.06 6.37 -7.53
C LEU A 265 -35.46 6.84 -7.89
N ASN A 266 -35.74 7.07 -9.19
CA ASN A 266 -37.05 7.52 -9.63
C ASN A 266 -38.12 6.47 -9.31
N ASP A 267 -37.79 5.18 -9.42
CA ASP A 267 -38.69 4.09 -9.06
C ASP A 267 -38.96 4.01 -7.56
N LEU A 268 -37.94 4.25 -6.73
CA LEU A 268 -38.08 4.29 -5.27
C LEU A 268 -38.96 5.47 -4.84
N TYR A 269 -38.72 6.68 -5.37
CA TYR A 269 -39.57 7.84 -5.11
C TYR A 269 -41.02 7.61 -5.56
N ARG A 270 -41.22 7.03 -6.75
CA ARG A 270 -42.55 6.70 -7.27
C ARG A 270 -43.31 5.77 -6.31
N ARG A 271 -42.65 4.77 -5.74
CA ARG A 271 -43.27 3.87 -4.75
C ARG A 271 -43.70 4.63 -3.50
N VAL A 272 -42.83 5.50 -2.96
CA VAL A 272 -43.15 6.32 -1.77
C VAL A 272 -44.35 7.23 -2.04
N ILE A 273 -44.36 7.96 -3.17
CA ILE A 273 -45.47 8.87 -3.53
C ILE A 273 -46.78 8.09 -3.69
N ASN A 274 -46.77 6.95 -4.38
CA ASN A 274 -47.97 6.12 -4.57
C ASN A 274 -48.54 5.61 -3.25
N ARG A 275 -47.68 5.14 -2.33
CA ARG A 275 -48.09 4.66 -1.00
C ARG A 275 -48.62 5.80 -0.14
N ASN A 276 -47.93 6.95 -0.16
CA ASN A 276 -48.34 8.13 0.58
C ASN A 276 -49.71 8.66 0.12
N ASN A 277 -49.92 8.77 -1.19
CA ASN A 277 -51.19 9.23 -1.76
C ASN A 277 -52.33 8.24 -1.48
N ARG A 278 -52.04 6.94 -1.52
CA ARG A 278 -53.01 5.90 -1.14
C ARG A 278 -53.39 6.02 0.33
N LEU A 279 -52.42 6.23 1.22
CA LEU A 279 -52.65 6.42 2.64
C LEU A 279 -53.47 7.69 2.92
N LYS A 280 -53.16 8.83 2.28
CA LYS A 280 -53.96 10.08 2.39
C LYS A 280 -55.43 9.81 2.05
N ARG A 281 -55.70 9.16 0.91
CA ARG A 281 -57.06 8.80 0.49
C ARG A 281 -57.77 7.86 1.47
N LEU A 282 -57.07 6.87 2.02
CA LEU A 282 -57.65 5.93 2.98
C LEU A 282 -58.03 6.63 4.30
N ILE A 283 -57.24 7.60 4.74
CA ILE A 283 -57.53 8.42 5.93
C ILE A 283 -58.74 9.33 5.67
N GLU A 284 -58.79 9.98 4.50
CA GLU A 284 -59.93 10.83 4.08
C GLU A 284 -61.24 10.03 4.02
N LEU A 285 -61.18 8.80 3.52
CA LEU A 285 -62.33 7.88 3.43
C LEU A 285 -62.67 7.18 4.77
N LYS A 286 -61.93 7.46 5.86
CA LYS A 286 -62.08 6.82 7.18
C LYS A 286 -62.14 5.28 7.08
N ALA A 287 -61.21 4.69 6.32
CA ALA A 287 -61.10 3.24 6.18
C ALA A 287 -60.79 2.53 7.52
N PRO A 288 -61.08 1.23 7.67
CA PRO A 288 -60.77 0.48 8.88
C PRO A 288 -59.28 0.52 9.28
N ASP A 289 -59.01 0.57 10.59
CA ASP A 289 -57.66 0.71 11.15
C ASP A 289 -56.66 -0.35 10.69
N ILE A 290 -57.12 -1.59 10.45
CA ILE A 290 -56.25 -2.68 9.97
C ILE A 290 -55.63 -2.32 8.61
N ILE A 291 -56.42 -1.73 7.72
CA ILE A 291 -55.95 -1.31 6.38
C ILE A 291 -55.01 -0.12 6.51
N ILE A 292 -55.35 0.85 7.36
CA ILE A 292 -54.49 2.03 7.62
C ILE A 292 -53.14 1.61 8.20
N ARG A 293 -53.13 0.70 9.19
CA ARG A 293 -51.89 0.16 9.80
C ARG A 293 -51.02 -0.54 8.77
N ASN A 294 -51.62 -1.38 7.92
CA ASN A 294 -50.87 -2.04 6.85
C ASN A 294 -50.28 -1.02 5.87
N GLU A 295 -51.02 0.00 5.44
CA GLU A 295 -50.50 1.00 4.51
C GLU A 295 -49.45 1.91 5.17
N LYS A 296 -49.58 2.25 6.46
CA LYS A 296 -48.52 2.92 7.25
C LYS A 296 -47.24 2.08 7.29
N ARG A 297 -47.34 0.76 7.54
CA ARG A 297 -46.21 -0.16 7.48
C ARG A 297 -45.56 -0.20 6.08
N MET A 298 -46.37 -0.29 5.02
CA MET A 298 -45.87 -0.29 3.63
C MET A 298 -45.21 1.04 3.24
N LEU A 299 -45.69 2.17 3.78
CA LEU A 299 -45.06 3.47 3.60
C LEU A 299 -43.69 3.51 4.28
N GLN A 300 -43.59 3.07 5.54
CA GLN A 300 -42.33 2.92 6.26
C GLN A 300 -41.34 2.04 5.48
N GLU A 301 -41.78 0.88 4.96
CA GLU A 301 -40.96 0.01 4.09
C GLU A 301 -40.43 0.71 2.85
N SER A 302 -41.29 1.50 2.19
CA SER A 302 -40.93 2.19 0.95
C SER A 302 -39.91 3.30 1.21
N VAL A 303 -40.05 4.00 2.33
CA VAL A 303 -39.08 5.04 2.75
C VAL A 303 -37.77 4.41 3.22
N ASP A 304 -37.82 3.32 3.97
CA ASP A 304 -36.62 2.57 4.37
C ASP A 304 -35.81 2.17 3.12
N ALA A 305 -36.47 1.62 2.10
CA ALA A 305 -35.83 1.19 0.86
C ALA A 305 -35.31 2.36 0.01
N LEU A 306 -35.92 3.54 0.07
CA LEU A 306 -35.42 4.75 -0.59
C LEU A 306 -34.07 5.18 0.01
N PHE A 307 -33.96 5.19 1.34
CA PHE A 307 -32.73 5.59 2.03
C PHE A 307 -31.67 4.49 2.00
N ASP A 308 -31.99 3.24 2.34
CA ASP A 308 -31.06 2.10 2.33
C ASP A 308 -31.77 0.78 1.97
N ASN A 309 -31.64 0.38 0.70
CA ASN A 309 -32.28 -0.85 0.20
C ASN A 309 -31.49 -2.10 0.68
N GLY A 310 -32.09 -2.90 1.55
CA GLY A 310 -31.54 -4.18 2.02
C GLY A 310 -31.13 -4.23 3.49
N ARG A 311 -31.13 -3.10 4.22
CA ARG A 311 -30.76 -3.08 5.65
C ARG A 311 -31.79 -3.73 6.58
N ARG A 312 -33.05 -3.82 6.16
CA ARG A 312 -34.16 -4.39 6.93
C ARG A 312 -34.47 -5.86 6.59
N GLY A 313 -34.11 -6.32 5.39
CA GLY A 313 -34.50 -7.65 4.90
C GLY A 313 -34.43 -7.74 3.38
N ARG A 314 -35.49 -8.28 2.75
CA ARG A 314 -35.54 -8.52 1.31
C ARG A 314 -35.38 -7.22 0.53
N THR A 315 -34.42 -7.21 -0.40
CA THR A 315 -34.18 -6.06 -1.27
C THR A 315 -35.32 -5.88 -2.26
N ILE A 316 -35.69 -4.62 -2.48
CA ILE A 316 -36.63 -4.28 -3.55
C ILE A 316 -35.90 -4.40 -4.88
N THR A 317 -36.44 -5.25 -5.76
CA THR A 317 -35.90 -5.49 -7.09
C THR A 317 -36.68 -4.76 -8.18
N GLY A 318 -35.97 -4.41 -9.25
CA GLY A 318 -36.54 -3.91 -10.50
C GLY A 318 -37.02 -5.05 -11.41
N PRO A 319 -37.49 -4.73 -12.63
CA PRO A 319 -37.98 -5.73 -13.61
C PRO A 319 -36.92 -6.78 -13.97
N ASN A 320 -35.63 -6.41 -13.96
CA ASN A 320 -34.51 -7.31 -14.27
C ASN A 320 -34.07 -8.17 -13.07
N LYS A 321 -34.88 -8.29 -12.00
CA LYS A 321 -34.55 -8.94 -10.71
C LYS A 321 -33.31 -8.39 -9.98
N ARG A 322 -32.62 -7.38 -10.53
CA ARG A 322 -31.55 -6.62 -9.86
C ARG A 322 -32.14 -5.77 -8.72
N PRO A 323 -31.44 -5.64 -7.57
CA PRO A 323 -31.81 -4.69 -6.52
C PRO A 323 -31.67 -3.24 -7.02
N LEU A 324 -32.66 -2.41 -6.68
CA LEU A 324 -32.61 -0.97 -6.98
C LEU A 324 -31.57 -0.27 -6.10
N LYS A 325 -30.77 0.63 -6.69
CA LYS A 325 -29.80 1.44 -5.93
C LYS A 325 -30.51 2.52 -5.11
N SER A 326 -30.24 2.52 -3.79
CA SER A 326 -30.76 3.52 -2.85
C SER A 326 -29.87 4.77 -2.75
N LEU A 327 -30.31 5.77 -1.98
CA LEU A 327 -29.49 6.97 -1.69
C LEU A 327 -28.19 6.61 -0.98
N SER A 328 -28.22 5.65 -0.05
CA SER A 328 -27.02 5.16 0.64
C SER A 328 -26.03 4.53 -0.33
N ASP A 329 -26.50 3.73 -1.30
CA ASP A 329 -25.63 3.05 -2.28
C ASP A 329 -24.93 4.02 -3.24
N MET A 330 -25.49 5.21 -3.44
CA MET A 330 -24.82 6.27 -4.20
C MET A 330 -23.66 6.90 -3.41
N LEU A 331 -23.64 6.79 -2.08
CA LEU A 331 -22.60 7.33 -1.23
C LEU A 331 -21.56 6.26 -0.84
N LYS A 332 -22.03 5.06 -0.47
CA LYS A 332 -21.21 3.96 0.06
C LYS A 332 -20.67 3.03 -1.04
N GLY A 333 -19.67 2.24 -0.69
CA GLY A 333 -19.10 1.22 -1.58
C GLY A 333 -18.07 1.75 -2.58
N LYS A 334 -17.57 0.85 -3.44
CA LYS A 334 -16.56 1.20 -4.47
C LYS A 334 -17.13 2.10 -5.56
N GLY A 335 -18.39 1.87 -5.96
CA GLY A 335 -19.11 2.72 -6.92
C GLY A 335 -19.81 3.94 -6.30
N GLY A 336 -19.57 4.19 -5.01
CA GLY A 336 -20.11 5.35 -4.30
C GLY A 336 -19.33 6.62 -4.62
N ARG A 337 -19.97 7.77 -4.44
CA ARG A 337 -19.41 9.09 -4.79
C ARG A 337 -18.07 9.40 -4.13
N PHE A 338 -17.90 9.06 -2.84
CA PHE A 338 -16.65 9.37 -2.12
C PHE A 338 -15.43 8.70 -2.77
N ARG A 339 -15.55 7.44 -3.20
CA ARG A 339 -14.42 6.69 -3.78
C ARG A 339 -14.28 6.92 -5.28
N GLN A 340 -15.37 6.84 -6.04
CA GLN A 340 -15.30 6.84 -7.50
C GLN A 340 -15.27 8.23 -8.13
N ASN A 341 -15.82 9.25 -7.45
CA ASN A 341 -16.03 10.57 -8.04
C ASN A 341 -15.34 11.70 -7.27
N LEU A 342 -15.00 11.53 -6.00
CA LEU A 342 -14.28 12.55 -5.21
C LEU A 342 -12.79 12.23 -5.15
N LEU A 343 -12.43 11.05 -4.67
CA LEU A 343 -11.03 10.60 -4.59
C LEU A 343 -10.50 10.15 -5.96
N GLY A 344 -11.21 9.23 -6.63
CA GLY A 344 -10.98 8.92 -8.03
C GLY A 344 -11.75 9.89 -8.92
N LYS A 345 -11.13 10.40 -9.98
CA LYS A 345 -11.81 11.19 -11.02
C LYS A 345 -11.22 10.88 -12.38
N ARG A 346 -12.05 10.99 -13.41
CA ARG A 346 -11.54 11.10 -14.78
C ARG A 346 -11.02 12.51 -14.97
N VAL A 347 -9.85 12.62 -15.58
CA VAL A 347 -9.15 13.88 -15.77
C VAL A 347 -8.94 14.10 -17.26
N ASP A 348 -9.27 15.28 -17.74
CA ASP A 348 -8.97 15.72 -19.11
C ASP A 348 -7.45 15.96 -19.25
N TYR A 349 -6.95 16.20 -20.47
CA TYR A 349 -5.51 16.39 -20.72
C TYR A 349 -4.64 15.22 -20.23
N SER A 350 -5.17 14.00 -20.40
CA SER A 350 -4.46 12.78 -20.09
C SER A 350 -4.52 11.78 -21.25
N GLY A 351 -3.48 10.96 -21.35
CA GLY A 351 -3.35 9.92 -22.38
C GLY A 351 -2.76 8.65 -21.78
N ARG A 352 -2.84 7.52 -22.49
CA ARG A 352 -2.17 6.27 -22.11
C ARG A 352 -1.63 5.59 -23.35
N SER A 353 -0.43 5.03 -23.25
CA SER A 353 0.11 4.12 -24.26
C SER A 353 0.99 3.05 -23.64
N VAL A 354 1.36 2.07 -24.46
CA VAL A 354 2.37 1.06 -24.13
C VAL A 354 3.74 1.74 -24.01
N ILE A 355 4.55 1.28 -23.07
CA ILE A 355 5.92 1.77 -22.87
C ILE A 355 6.93 0.93 -23.64
N VAL A 356 7.98 1.60 -24.12
CA VAL A 356 9.18 0.99 -24.71
C VAL A 356 10.42 1.63 -24.11
N VAL A 357 11.55 0.95 -24.19
CA VAL A 357 12.82 1.48 -23.67
C VAL A 357 13.32 2.63 -24.53
N GLY A 358 13.74 3.73 -23.90
CA GLY A 358 14.43 4.85 -24.54
C GLY A 358 15.85 4.99 -23.99
N PRO A 359 16.83 4.21 -24.48
CA PRO A 359 18.18 4.20 -23.91
C PRO A 359 18.94 5.51 -24.12
N GLU A 360 18.65 6.25 -25.19
CA GLU A 360 19.29 7.53 -25.54
C GLU A 360 18.77 8.72 -24.72
N LEU A 361 17.62 8.56 -24.07
CA LEU A 361 17.02 9.62 -23.25
C LEU A 361 17.92 9.94 -22.05
N ARG A 362 17.88 11.19 -21.60
CA ARG A 362 18.45 11.58 -20.30
C ARG A 362 17.46 11.31 -19.17
N LEU A 363 17.93 11.26 -17.92
CA LEU A 363 17.08 10.88 -16.79
C LEU A 363 15.80 11.74 -16.63
N HIS A 364 15.87 13.02 -16.95
CA HIS A 364 14.73 13.96 -16.88
C HIS A 364 13.79 13.89 -18.09
N GLN A 365 14.10 13.12 -19.13
CA GLN A 365 13.37 13.12 -20.39
C GLN A 365 12.47 11.89 -20.53
N CYS A 366 11.37 12.05 -21.26
CA CYS A 366 10.54 10.94 -21.73
C CYS A 366 10.19 11.14 -23.21
N GLY A 367 10.09 10.06 -23.99
CA GLY A 367 9.66 10.18 -25.38
C GLY A 367 8.14 10.12 -25.51
N LEU A 368 7.54 11.16 -26.07
CA LEU A 368 6.11 11.28 -26.28
C LEU A 368 5.76 11.20 -27.78
N PRO A 369 4.86 10.29 -28.19
CA PRO A 369 4.42 10.19 -29.58
C PRO A 369 3.84 11.50 -30.11
N LYS A 370 4.27 11.92 -31.30
CA LYS A 370 3.79 13.15 -31.97
C LYS A 370 2.27 13.31 -31.98
N LYS A 371 1.52 12.26 -32.31
CA LYS A 371 0.04 12.30 -32.33
C LYS A 371 -0.59 12.45 -30.94
N MET A 372 0.02 11.83 -29.93
CA MET A 372 -0.43 11.95 -28.55
C MET A 372 -0.15 13.37 -28.04
N ALA A 373 1.06 13.89 -28.27
CA ALA A 373 1.43 15.24 -27.92
C ALA A 373 0.51 16.27 -28.59
N LEU A 374 0.23 16.10 -29.88
CA LEU A 374 -0.70 16.96 -30.63
C LEU A 374 -2.07 17.04 -29.96
N GLU A 375 -2.62 15.91 -29.50
CA GLU A 375 -3.93 15.86 -28.83
C GLU A 375 -3.90 16.51 -27.45
N LEU A 376 -2.87 16.23 -26.66
CA LEU A 376 -2.72 16.74 -25.29
C LEU A 376 -2.51 18.26 -25.27
N PHE A 377 -1.74 18.80 -26.21
CA PHE A 377 -1.36 20.20 -26.24
C PHE A 377 -2.25 21.08 -27.15
N LYS A 378 -3.37 20.56 -27.67
CA LYS A 378 -4.27 21.29 -28.61
C LYS A 378 -4.56 22.74 -28.24
N PRO A 379 -4.97 23.08 -27.00
CA PRO A 379 -5.30 24.47 -26.68
C PRO A 379 -4.10 25.42 -26.78
N PHE A 380 -2.92 24.95 -26.38
CA PHE A 380 -1.68 25.72 -26.45
C PHE A 380 -1.27 25.99 -27.90
N ILE A 381 -1.42 24.98 -28.76
CA ILE A 381 -1.16 25.09 -30.19
C ILE A 381 -2.12 26.11 -30.83
N TYR A 382 -3.41 26.07 -30.50
CA TYR A 382 -4.38 27.04 -31.03
C TYR A 382 -4.02 28.47 -30.66
N ASN A 383 -3.64 28.69 -29.39
CA ASN A 383 -3.23 30.01 -28.91
C ASN A 383 -1.96 30.49 -29.63
N LYS A 384 -0.95 29.64 -29.76
CA LYS A 384 0.31 29.98 -30.44
C LYS A 384 0.17 30.24 -31.94
N LEU A 385 -0.71 29.49 -32.62
CA LEU A 385 -1.04 29.72 -34.03
C LEU A 385 -1.71 31.08 -34.27
N GLU A 386 -2.55 31.51 -33.34
CA GLU A 386 -3.20 32.83 -33.37
C GLU A 386 -2.21 33.94 -33.02
N GLU A 387 -1.41 33.77 -31.96
CA GLU A 387 -0.38 34.71 -31.53
C GLU A 387 0.66 35.00 -32.63
N ARG A 388 1.10 33.97 -33.36
CA ARG A 388 2.04 34.14 -34.48
C ARG A 388 1.40 34.61 -35.79
N GLY A 389 0.07 34.78 -35.83
CA GLY A 389 -0.65 35.29 -36.99
C GLY A 389 -0.82 34.29 -38.15
N TYR A 390 -0.50 33.01 -37.96
CA TYR A 390 -0.78 31.97 -38.97
C TYR A 390 -2.28 31.79 -39.20
N VAL A 391 -3.09 32.13 -38.18
CA VAL A 391 -4.53 31.97 -38.19
C VAL A 391 -5.20 33.14 -37.48
N THR A 392 -6.33 33.60 -38.03
CA THR A 392 -7.16 34.68 -37.45
C THR A 392 -8.30 34.21 -36.56
N THR A 393 -8.70 32.92 -36.63
CA THR A 393 -9.80 32.37 -35.82
C THR A 393 -9.51 30.95 -35.34
N ILE A 394 -9.95 30.62 -34.13
CA ILE A 394 -9.81 29.27 -33.53
C ILE A 394 -10.37 28.16 -34.43
N LYS A 395 -11.46 28.42 -35.18
CA LYS A 395 -12.02 27.44 -36.12
C LYS A 395 -11.06 27.08 -37.26
N SER A 396 -10.34 28.08 -37.78
CA SER A 396 -9.32 27.84 -38.80
C SER A 396 -8.11 27.12 -38.21
N ALA A 397 -7.75 27.41 -36.95
CA ALA A 397 -6.64 26.75 -36.25
C ALA A 397 -6.97 25.27 -36.01
N LYS A 398 -8.20 24.98 -35.59
CA LYS A 398 -8.73 23.62 -35.48
C LYS A 398 -8.61 22.85 -36.80
N LYS A 399 -9.05 23.45 -37.92
CA LYS A 399 -8.89 22.82 -39.25
C LYS A 399 -7.42 22.62 -39.65
N MET A 400 -6.53 23.52 -39.24
CA MET A 400 -5.10 23.41 -39.54
C MET A 400 -4.44 22.26 -38.77
N VAL A 401 -4.77 22.14 -37.48
CA VAL A 401 -4.29 21.06 -36.60
C VAL A 401 -4.88 19.71 -37.02
N GLU A 402 -6.16 19.63 -37.36
CA GLU A 402 -6.80 18.41 -37.88
C GLU A 402 -6.19 17.92 -39.21
N LYS A 403 -5.65 18.85 -40.01
CA LYS A 403 -4.93 18.53 -41.26
C LYS A 403 -3.43 18.25 -41.06
N GLU A 404 -2.93 18.32 -39.83
CA GLU A 404 -1.53 18.05 -39.48
C GLU A 404 -0.52 18.82 -40.35
N LYS A 405 -0.76 20.12 -40.63
CA LYS A 405 0.15 20.93 -41.45
C LYS A 405 1.56 21.00 -40.83
N PRO A 406 2.64 21.10 -41.63
CA PRO A 406 4.02 21.15 -41.14
C PRO A 406 4.28 22.17 -40.02
N VAL A 407 3.75 23.39 -40.17
CA VAL A 407 3.89 24.50 -39.20
C VAL A 407 3.39 24.13 -37.79
N VAL A 408 2.43 23.20 -37.70
CA VAL A 408 1.90 22.74 -36.40
C VAL A 408 2.96 21.97 -35.62
N TRP A 409 3.85 21.24 -36.29
CA TRP A 409 4.93 20.48 -35.64
C TRP A 409 5.99 21.42 -35.05
N ASP A 410 6.33 22.50 -35.76
CA ASP A 410 7.29 23.50 -35.27
C ASP A 410 6.76 24.21 -34.01
N ILE A 411 5.47 24.56 -34.01
CA ILE A 411 4.81 25.16 -32.85
C ILE A 411 4.68 24.15 -31.70
N LEU A 412 4.41 22.88 -32.02
CA LEU A 412 4.32 21.83 -31.01
C LEU A 412 5.66 21.65 -30.28
N ASP A 413 6.77 21.64 -31.01
CA ASP A 413 8.12 21.55 -30.44
C ASP A 413 8.44 22.76 -29.53
N GLU A 414 8.04 23.96 -29.94
CA GLU A 414 8.16 25.17 -29.10
C GLU A 414 7.32 25.08 -27.82
N VAL A 415 6.06 24.61 -27.91
CA VAL A 415 5.14 24.50 -26.77
C VAL A 415 5.61 23.46 -25.75
N ILE A 416 6.23 22.39 -26.23
CA ILE A 416 6.71 21.26 -25.42
C ILE A 416 7.99 21.62 -24.67
N LYS A 417 8.81 22.51 -25.25
CA LYS A 417 10.06 22.95 -24.64
C LYS A 417 9.81 23.52 -23.24
N GLU A 418 10.53 22.99 -22.25
CA GLU A 418 10.41 23.34 -20.83
C GLU A 418 9.03 23.06 -20.18
N HIS A 419 8.12 22.35 -20.86
CA HIS A 419 6.82 21.98 -20.30
C HIS A 419 6.86 20.56 -19.71
N PRO A 420 6.89 20.40 -18.37
CA PRO A 420 6.95 19.08 -17.76
C PRO A 420 5.66 18.30 -17.99
N VAL A 421 5.75 16.99 -18.17
CA VAL A 421 4.63 16.05 -18.20
C VAL A 421 4.77 15.04 -17.08
N LEU A 422 3.64 14.56 -16.55
CA LEU A 422 3.60 13.62 -15.45
C LEU A 422 3.33 12.22 -16.00
N LEU A 423 4.23 11.28 -15.72
CA LEU A 423 4.05 9.86 -16.03
C LEU A 423 3.59 9.09 -14.80
N ASN A 424 2.62 8.21 -15.01
CA ASN A 424 2.01 7.40 -13.97
C ASN A 424 1.89 5.93 -14.40
N ARG A 425 2.34 5.01 -13.55
CA ARG A 425 2.04 3.58 -13.68
C ARG A 425 1.01 3.16 -12.63
N ALA A 426 -0.12 2.62 -13.10
CA ALA A 426 -1.17 2.10 -12.24
C ALA A 426 -0.95 0.60 -11.99
N PRO A 427 -1.11 0.09 -10.75
CA PRO A 427 -1.45 0.82 -9.52
C PRO A 427 -0.26 1.55 -8.89
N THR A 428 -0.48 2.80 -8.46
CA THR A 428 0.54 3.62 -7.77
C THR A 428 0.62 3.22 -6.30
N LEU A 429 1.59 2.36 -5.93
CA LEU A 429 1.77 1.86 -4.56
C LEU A 429 2.58 2.83 -3.67
N HIS A 430 3.44 3.64 -4.27
CA HIS A 430 4.33 4.59 -3.61
C HIS A 430 4.52 5.83 -4.49
N ARG A 431 5.02 6.92 -3.90
CA ARG A 431 5.17 8.22 -4.59
C ARG A 431 5.97 8.18 -5.90
N LEU A 432 6.98 7.29 -6.02
CA LEU A 432 7.83 7.25 -7.21
C LEU A 432 7.15 6.59 -8.43
N GLY A 433 5.96 5.98 -8.24
CA GLY A 433 5.11 5.55 -9.35
C GLY A 433 4.43 6.70 -10.10
N PHE A 434 4.72 7.95 -9.72
CA PHE A 434 4.24 9.18 -10.33
C PHE A 434 5.36 10.23 -10.36
N GLN A 435 5.92 10.53 -11.54
CA GLN A 435 7.07 11.43 -11.67
C GLN A 435 6.91 12.38 -12.87
N ALA A 436 7.60 13.52 -12.82
CA ALA A 436 7.65 14.50 -13.89
C ALA A 436 8.86 14.28 -14.80
N PHE A 437 8.65 14.51 -16.10
CA PHE A 437 9.65 14.42 -17.16
C PHE A 437 9.46 15.54 -18.18
N GLU A 438 10.49 15.86 -18.94
CA GLU A 438 10.40 16.71 -20.11
C GLU A 438 10.10 15.85 -21.35
N PRO A 439 9.05 16.16 -22.12
CA PRO A 439 8.68 15.40 -23.30
C PRO A 439 9.64 15.69 -24.47
N VAL A 440 10.10 14.63 -25.12
CA VAL A 440 10.82 14.64 -26.40
C VAL A 440 9.91 14.05 -27.46
N LEU A 441 9.71 14.74 -28.57
CA LEU A 441 8.85 14.27 -29.65
C LEU A 441 9.48 13.07 -30.36
N ILE A 442 8.75 11.95 -30.39
CA ILE A 442 9.17 10.72 -31.08
C ILE A 442 8.14 10.28 -32.12
N GLU A 443 8.62 9.54 -33.11
CA GLU A 443 7.78 8.86 -34.08
C GLU A 443 7.14 7.59 -33.47
N GLY A 444 5.99 7.20 -33.99
CA GLY A 444 5.26 6.00 -33.55
C GLY A 444 4.11 6.31 -32.58
N LYS A 445 3.78 5.32 -31.74
CA LYS A 445 2.61 5.37 -30.82
C LYS A 445 2.95 5.00 -29.38
N ALA A 446 4.12 4.43 -29.10
CA ALA A 446 4.54 3.99 -27.78
C ALA A 446 5.30 5.10 -27.05
N ILE A 447 5.17 5.17 -25.73
CA ILE A 447 5.91 6.11 -24.89
C ILE A 447 7.30 5.52 -24.64
N GLN A 448 8.36 6.30 -24.85
CA GLN A 448 9.71 5.88 -24.46
C GLN A 448 9.99 6.30 -23.01
N LEU A 449 10.44 5.33 -22.21
CA LEU A 449 10.80 5.52 -20.81
C LEU A 449 12.30 5.31 -20.61
N HIS A 450 12.88 6.13 -19.73
CA HIS A 450 14.28 5.98 -19.33
C HIS A 450 14.50 4.69 -18.51
N PRO A 451 15.53 3.87 -18.77
CA PRO A 451 15.69 2.56 -18.12
C PRO A 451 15.97 2.64 -16.61
N LEU A 452 16.62 3.70 -16.11
CA LEU A 452 16.92 3.83 -14.67
C LEU A 452 15.67 4.13 -13.82
N VAL A 453 14.57 4.60 -14.41
CA VAL A 453 13.32 4.83 -13.66
C VAL A 453 12.42 3.60 -13.63
N CYS A 454 12.74 2.54 -14.38
CA CYS A 454 11.94 1.32 -14.40
C CYS A 454 11.86 0.64 -13.03
N THR A 455 12.93 0.70 -12.22
CA THR A 455 12.93 0.21 -10.83
C THR A 455 11.94 1.00 -9.97
N ALA A 456 11.91 2.32 -10.14
CA ALA A 456 11.02 3.23 -9.41
C ALA A 456 9.54 3.06 -9.81
N PHE A 457 9.25 2.82 -11.09
CA PHE A 457 7.88 2.50 -11.54
C PHE A 457 7.52 1.02 -11.34
N ASN A 458 8.49 0.17 -11.03
CA ASN A 458 8.41 -1.28 -11.08
C ASN A 458 7.85 -1.78 -12.42
N ALA A 459 8.30 -1.15 -13.52
CA ALA A 459 7.77 -1.31 -14.87
C ALA A 459 8.66 -2.22 -15.73
N ASP A 460 8.02 -3.06 -16.52
CA ASP A 460 8.67 -3.96 -17.48
C ASP A 460 8.22 -3.64 -18.92
N PHE A 461 8.94 -4.12 -19.93
CA PHE A 461 8.66 -3.83 -21.35
C PHE A 461 7.96 -4.98 -22.07
N ASP A 462 6.97 -5.62 -21.44
CA ASP A 462 6.22 -6.78 -21.96
C ASP A 462 4.79 -6.44 -22.43
N GLY A 463 4.44 -5.15 -22.49
CA GLY A 463 3.10 -4.66 -22.85
C GLY A 463 2.47 -3.74 -21.79
N ASP A 464 3.20 -3.47 -20.71
CA ASP A 464 2.82 -2.47 -19.71
C ASP A 464 2.49 -1.11 -20.32
N GLN A 465 1.57 -0.41 -19.66
CA GLN A 465 1.07 0.89 -20.10
C GLN A 465 1.26 1.94 -19.02
N MET A 466 1.63 3.15 -19.44
CA MET A 466 1.71 4.31 -18.56
C MET A 466 0.77 5.40 -19.03
N ALA A 467 0.22 6.12 -18.06
CA ALA A 467 -0.60 7.30 -18.30
C ALA A 467 0.26 8.57 -18.26
N VAL A 468 -0.06 9.52 -19.13
CA VAL A 468 0.55 10.84 -19.24
C VAL A 468 -0.48 11.87 -18.77
N HIS A 469 -0.07 12.84 -17.96
CA HIS A 469 -0.89 13.99 -17.57
C HIS A 469 -0.13 15.30 -17.81
N VAL A 470 -0.83 16.32 -18.32
CA VAL A 470 -0.22 17.63 -18.60
C VAL A 470 -0.60 18.66 -17.53
N PRO A 471 0.35 19.23 -16.76
CA PRO A 471 0.11 20.28 -15.79
C PRO A 471 -0.18 21.63 -16.49
N LEU A 472 -1.38 22.16 -16.29
CA LEU A 472 -1.82 23.35 -17.04
C LEU A 472 -1.45 24.68 -16.36
N SER A 473 -1.56 24.79 -15.04
CA SER A 473 -1.25 26.04 -14.34
C SER A 473 0.26 26.23 -14.16
N VAL A 474 0.70 27.48 -14.07
CA VAL A 474 2.11 27.81 -13.87
C VAL A 474 2.60 27.23 -12.53
N GLU A 475 1.78 27.29 -11.49
CA GLU A 475 2.11 26.73 -10.17
C GLU A 475 2.31 25.22 -10.27
N ALA A 476 1.45 24.50 -11.00
CA ALA A 476 1.56 23.05 -11.17
C ALA A 476 2.80 22.66 -11.99
N GLN A 477 3.18 23.47 -12.98
CA GLN A 477 4.41 23.25 -13.76
C GLN A 477 5.66 23.46 -12.89
N VAL A 478 5.69 24.53 -12.10
CA VAL A 478 6.78 24.81 -11.16
C VAL A 478 6.87 23.70 -10.10
N GLU A 479 5.73 23.31 -9.51
CA GLU A 479 5.66 22.22 -8.54
C GLU A 479 6.18 20.90 -9.14
N SER A 480 5.76 20.58 -10.36
CA SER A 480 6.21 19.37 -11.08
C SER A 480 7.73 19.38 -11.28
N ARG A 481 8.30 20.53 -11.66
CA ARG A 481 9.74 20.69 -11.91
C ARG A 481 10.57 20.67 -10.62
N VAL A 482 10.07 21.28 -9.54
CA VAL A 482 10.81 21.39 -8.27
C VAL A 482 10.67 20.11 -7.42
N LEU A 483 9.48 19.51 -7.35
CA LEU A 483 9.22 18.40 -6.42
C LEU A 483 9.18 17.04 -7.12
N MET A 484 8.58 16.95 -8.32
CA MET A 484 8.23 15.66 -8.94
C MET A 484 9.22 15.22 -10.03
N MET A 485 10.15 16.08 -10.46
CA MET A 485 11.13 15.75 -11.49
C MET A 485 11.92 14.49 -11.10
N SER A 486 12.13 13.59 -12.06
CA SER A 486 12.85 12.33 -11.84
C SER A 486 14.26 12.54 -11.27
N THR A 487 14.96 13.61 -11.67
CA THR A 487 16.29 13.98 -11.19
C THR A 487 16.34 14.38 -9.72
N ASN A 488 15.20 14.79 -9.13
CA ASN A 488 15.13 15.18 -7.73
C ASN A 488 14.75 13.99 -6.83
N ASN A 489 14.26 12.90 -7.42
CA ASN A 489 13.74 11.73 -6.73
C ASN A 489 14.66 10.52 -6.92
N ILE A 490 15.87 10.62 -6.39
CA ILE A 490 16.96 9.66 -6.54
C ILE A 490 16.94 8.59 -5.44
N LEU A 491 16.51 8.95 -4.23
CA LEU A 491 16.55 8.09 -3.06
C LEU A 491 15.21 7.40 -2.80
N SER A 492 15.28 6.23 -2.18
CA SER A 492 14.12 5.52 -1.66
C SER A 492 13.63 6.20 -0.37
N PRO A 493 12.32 6.54 -0.26
CA PRO A 493 11.76 7.12 0.97
C PRO A 493 11.75 6.15 2.15
N ARG A 494 12.05 4.86 1.94
CA ARG A 494 12.07 3.85 3.01
C ARG A 494 13.40 3.84 3.77
N ASP A 495 14.51 3.79 3.02
CA ASP A 495 15.83 3.47 3.57
C ASP A 495 16.88 4.54 3.24
N GLY A 496 16.55 5.56 2.44
CA GLY A 496 17.50 6.60 2.02
C GLY A 496 18.57 6.15 1.03
N LYS A 497 18.53 4.89 0.55
CA LYS A 497 19.42 4.37 -0.49
C LYS A 497 18.98 4.80 -1.88
N SER A 498 19.91 4.92 -2.82
CA SER A 498 19.59 5.22 -4.21
C SER A 498 18.67 4.17 -4.84
N ILE A 499 17.63 4.62 -5.55
CA ILE A 499 16.70 3.75 -6.30
C ILE A 499 17.03 3.67 -7.78
N ILE A 500 17.75 4.67 -8.31
CA ILE A 500 18.18 4.76 -9.71
C ILE A 500 19.40 3.89 -10.01
N VAL A 501 19.58 2.81 -9.25
CA VAL A 501 20.70 1.88 -9.40
C VAL A 501 20.55 1.17 -10.76
N PRO A 502 21.60 1.16 -11.59
CA PRO A 502 21.66 0.36 -12.80
C PRO A 502 21.23 -1.08 -12.56
N SER A 503 20.54 -1.66 -13.53
CA SER A 503 20.04 -3.03 -13.43
C SER A 503 20.30 -3.80 -14.72
N GLN A 504 20.24 -5.13 -14.62
CA GLN A 504 20.33 -6.05 -15.76
C GLN A 504 21.59 -5.78 -16.61
N ASP A 505 21.42 -5.50 -17.89
CA ASP A 505 22.48 -5.39 -18.89
C ASP A 505 23.50 -4.29 -18.56
N ILE A 506 23.08 -3.20 -17.94
CA ILE A 506 23.98 -2.10 -17.56
C ILE A 506 25.01 -2.61 -16.54
N VAL A 507 24.55 -3.37 -15.53
CA VAL A 507 25.41 -3.99 -14.52
C VAL A 507 26.33 -5.01 -15.17
N LEU A 508 25.79 -5.79 -16.11
CA LEU A 508 26.55 -6.81 -16.83
C LEU A 508 27.73 -6.21 -17.63
N GLY A 509 27.49 -5.09 -18.33
CA GLY A 509 28.52 -4.38 -19.07
C GLY A 509 29.60 -3.79 -18.18
N LEU A 510 29.22 -3.15 -17.07
CA LEU A 510 30.16 -2.61 -16.08
C LEU A 510 30.98 -3.70 -15.38
N TYR A 511 30.33 -4.82 -15.06
CA TYR A 511 30.98 -6.00 -14.50
C TYR A 511 32.00 -6.58 -15.50
N TYR A 512 31.60 -6.77 -16.76
CA TYR A 512 32.48 -7.27 -17.81
C TYR A 512 33.69 -6.35 -18.02
N MET A 513 33.47 -5.03 -18.03
CA MET A 513 34.51 -4.02 -18.19
C MET A 513 35.54 -4.04 -17.05
N THR A 514 35.10 -4.20 -15.81
CA THR A 514 35.97 -4.10 -14.62
C THR A 514 36.59 -5.41 -14.17
N ARG A 515 36.22 -6.51 -14.82
CA ARG A 515 36.75 -7.85 -14.57
C ARG A 515 38.15 -8.02 -15.16
N GLU A 516 39.00 -8.76 -14.46
CA GLU A 516 40.34 -9.10 -14.93
C GLU A 516 40.34 -10.42 -15.71
N ARG A 517 41.21 -10.50 -16.72
CA ARG A 517 41.44 -11.71 -17.51
C ARG A 517 42.93 -12.05 -17.49
N ILE A 518 43.23 -13.29 -17.16
CA ILE A 518 44.59 -13.83 -17.13
C ILE A 518 45.07 -14.06 -18.58
N PHE A 519 46.33 -13.75 -18.86
CA PHE A 519 46.96 -13.82 -20.19
C PHE A 519 46.28 -12.89 -21.21
N ALA A 520 45.76 -11.76 -20.75
CA ALA A 520 45.20 -10.75 -21.63
C ALA A 520 46.30 -9.92 -22.30
N GLN A 521 46.05 -9.48 -23.54
CA GLN A 521 47.00 -8.65 -24.29
C GLN A 521 47.35 -7.38 -23.51
N GLY A 522 48.64 -7.15 -23.26
CA GLY A 522 49.12 -6.00 -22.49
C GLY A 522 49.21 -6.20 -20.98
N GLU A 523 49.06 -7.44 -20.48
CA GLU A 523 49.26 -7.76 -19.07
C GLU A 523 50.66 -7.35 -18.58
N GLY A 524 50.73 -6.65 -17.44
CA GLY A 524 51.96 -6.22 -16.80
C GLY A 524 52.57 -4.91 -17.35
N LYS A 525 51.97 -4.29 -18.38
CA LYS A 525 52.40 -2.96 -18.87
C LYS A 525 52.22 -1.89 -17.78
N ILE A 526 53.14 -0.91 -17.78
CA ILE A 526 53.16 0.21 -16.83
C ILE A 526 52.88 1.51 -17.60
N PHE A 527 51.93 2.30 -17.10
CA PHE A 527 51.50 3.55 -17.71
C PHE A 527 51.73 4.75 -16.77
N ALA A 528 52.08 5.89 -17.36
CA ALA A 528 52.37 7.15 -16.68
C ALA A 528 51.11 7.91 -16.21
N GLY A 529 49.95 7.65 -16.83
CA GLY A 529 48.68 8.28 -16.48
C GLY A 529 47.48 7.64 -17.16
N MET A 530 46.27 8.10 -16.81
CA MET A 530 45.02 7.55 -17.34
C MET A 530 44.85 7.78 -18.85
N ASP A 531 45.30 8.93 -19.37
CA ASP A 531 45.17 9.27 -20.79
C ASP A 531 46.01 8.35 -21.69
N GLU A 532 47.17 7.90 -21.19
CA GLU A 532 48.03 6.95 -21.91
C GLU A 532 47.36 5.57 -22.01
N VAL A 533 46.64 5.16 -20.96
CA VAL A 533 45.84 3.93 -20.97
C VAL A 533 44.70 4.03 -21.99
N TRP A 534 44.05 5.20 -22.08
CA TRP A 534 43.01 5.46 -23.09
C TRP A 534 43.56 5.30 -24.51
N LEU A 535 44.69 5.94 -24.81
CA LEU A 535 45.35 5.86 -26.12
C LEU A 535 45.79 4.43 -26.46
N ALA A 536 46.34 3.70 -25.47
CA ALA A 536 46.76 2.31 -25.64
C ALA A 536 45.57 1.38 -25.93
N TRP A 537 44.41 1.65 -25.34
CA TRP A 537 43.21 0.88 -25.59
C TRP A 537 42.60 1.20 -26.96
N GLU A 538 42.52 2.47 -27.36
CA GLU A 538 42.04 2.86 -28.69
C GLU A 538 42.93 2.32 -29.82
N SER A 539 44.25 2.27 -29.61
CA SER A 539 45.20 1.66 -30.54
C SER A 539 45.19 0.13 -30.54
N SER A 540 44.33 -0.51 -29.72
CA SER A 540 44.24 -1.97 -29.58
C SER A 540 45.54 -2.65 -29.10
N GLU A 541 46.39 -1.91 -28.40
CA GLU A 541 47.65 -2.39 -27.81
C GLU A 541 47.47 -3.08 -26.45
N VAL A 542 46.32 -2.85 -25.81
CA VAL A 542 45.91 -3.48 -24.55
C VAL A 542 44.45 -3.92 -24.60
N ALA A 543 44.17 -5.08 -24.00
CA ALA A 543 42.80 -5.55 -23.83
C ALA A 543 42.13 -4.88 -22.61
N LEU A 544 40.81 -4.71 -22.67
CA LEU A 544 40.00 -4.08 -21.63
C LEU A 544 40.21 -4.69 -20.22
N GLN A 545 40.39 -6.00 -20.18
CA GLN A 545 40.49 -6.79 -18.95
C GLN A 545 41.94 -7.09 -18.56
N ALA A 546 42.92 -6.48 -19.24
CA ALA A 546 44.33 -6.65 -18.95
C ALA A 546 44.71 -6.00 -17.61
N ARG A 547 45.48 -6.73 -16.80
CA ARG A 547 46.04 -6.23 -15.55
C ARG A 547 47.25 -5.35 -15.84
N ILE A 548 47.19 -4.09 -15.41
CA ILE A 548 48.18 -3.05 -15.71
C ILE A 548 48.56 -2.32 -14.42
N LYS A 549 49.69 -1.60 -14.45
CA LYS A 549 50.07 -0.66 -13.40
C LYS A 549 49.95 0.75 -13.94
N CYS A 550 49.12 1.58 -13.32
CA CYS A 550 48.91 2.96 -13.75
C CYS A 550 49.25 3.91 -12.60
N ARG A 551 49.90 5.04 -12.91
CA ARG A 551 50.12 6.11 -11.94
C ARG A 551 48.87 6.99 -11.86
N VAL A 552 48.20 6.94 -10.71
CA VAL A 552 46.98 7.72 -10.39
C VAL A 552 47.25 8.54 -9.13
N GLU A 553 46.99 9.84 -9.16
CA GLU A 553 47.20 10.75 -8.02
C GLU A 553 48.63 10.66 -7.43
N GLY A 554 49.63 10.46 -8.28
CA GLY A 554 51.04 10.34 -7.89
C GLY A 554 51.46 8.97 -7.32
N LYS A 555 50.53 8.02 -7.13
CA LYS A 555 50.82 6.65 -6.66
C LYS A 555 50.69 5.64 -7.80
N LEU A 556 51.57 4.64 -7.81
CA LEU A 556 51.49 3.53 -8.77
C LEU A 556 50.53 2.47 -8.23
N VAL A 557 49.42 2.22 -8.94
CA VAL A 557 48.34 1.34 -8.48
C VAL A 557 48.15 0.18 -9.46
N ASP A 558 47.96 -1.02 -8.91
CA ASP A 558 47.55 -2.21 -9.67
C ASP A 558 46.07 -2.08 -10.04
N THR A 559 45.75 -2.13 -11.34
CA THR A 559 44.38 -1.96 -11.83
C THR A 559 44.17 -2.66 -13.18
N THR A 560 43.00 -2.50 -13.79
CA THR A 560 42.71 -2.96 -15.14
C THR A 560 42.41 -1.78 -16.06
N VAL A 561 42.60 -1.95 -17.37
CA VAL A 561 42.29 -0.92 -18.37
C VAL A 561 40.85 -0.43 -18.21
N GLY A 562 39.88 -1.35 -18.10
CA GLY A 562 38.47 -0.99 -17.91
C GLY A 562 38.18 -0.20 -16.63
N ARG A 563 38.85 -0.47 -15.51
CA ARG A 563 38.66 0.33 -14.28
C ARG A 563 39.18 1.76 -14.43
N VAL A 564 40.27 1.94 -15.18
CA VAL A 564 40.83 3.27 -15.48
C VAL A 564 39.90 4.05 -16.41
N LEU A 565 39.39 3.41 -17.48
CA LEU A 565 38.42 4.02 -18.39
C LEU A 565 37.14 4.46 -17.64
N LEU A 566 36.67 3.64 -16.71
CA LEU A 566 35.51 3.95 -15.89
C LEU A 566 35.75 5.18 -15.01
N ALA A 567 36.92 5.26 -14.36
CA ALA A 567 37.28 6.39 -13.51
C ALA A 567 37.41 7.70 -14.30
N HIS A 568 38.02 7.66 -15.50
CA HIS A 568 38.22 8.84 -16.35
C HIS A 568 36.89 9.50 -16.77
N LEU A 569 35.85 8.71 -16.96
CA LEU A 569 34.53 9.17 -17.39
C LEU A 569 33.64 9.68 -16.24
N CYS A 570 34.04 9.48 -14.99
CA CYS A 570 33.26 9.82 -13.80
C CYS A 570 33.72 11.15 -13.15
N PRO A 571 32.90 11.77 -12.28
CA PRO A 571 33.27 13.03 -11.63
C PRO A 571 34.58 12.90 -10.83
N PRO A 572 35.50 13.88 -10.91
CA PRO A 572 36.82 13.81 -10.25
C PRO A 572 36.76 13.87 -8.72
N VAL A 573 35.57 14.11 -8.14
CA VAL A 573 35.34 14.21 -6.69
C VAL A 573 35.48 12.85 -5.99
N LEU A 574 35.31 11.74 -6.74
CA LEU A 574 35.34 10.39 -6.17
C LEU A 574 36.76 9.80 -6.20
N PRO A 575 37.22 9.17 -5.10
CA PRO A 575 38.54 8.58 -5.05
C PRO A 575 38.65 7.36 -5.98
N PHE A 576 39.82 7.17 -6.58
CA PHE A 576 40.07 6.05 -7.50
C PHE A 576 39.85 4.67 -6.86
N SER A 577 39.99 4.56 -5.53
CA SER A 577 39.71 3.33 -4.76
C SER A 577 38.30 2.79 -4.97
N ASN A 578 37.34 3.65 -5.27
CA ASN A 578 35.96 3.26 -5.48
C ASN A 578 35.78 2.57 -6.83
N PHE A 579 36.54 3.01 -7.83
CA PHE A 579 36.54 2.43 -9.18
C PHE A 579 37.43 1.20 -9.29
N ASN A 580 38.46 1.06 -8.45
CA ASN A 580 39.39 -0.07 -8.50
C ASN A 580 38.85 -1.35 -7.84
N LYS A 581 37.59 -1.69 -8.11
CA LYS A 581 36.89 -2.88 -7.61
C LYS A 581 36.14 -3.55 -8.76
N LEU A 582 35.76 -4.81 -8.57
CA LEU A 582 34.85 -5.49 -9.48
C LEU A 582 33.44 -4.91 -9.29
N MET A 583 32.90 -4.28 -10.32
CA MET A 583 31.61 -3.56 -10.25
C MET A 583 30.44 -4.54 -10.34
N LYS A 584 30.07 -5.16 -9.21
CA LYS A 584 28.78 -5.85 -9.10
C LYS A 584 27.69 -4.86 -8.73
N LYS A 585 26.43 -5.30 -8.76
CA LYS A 585 25.26 -4.46 -8.48
C LYS A 585 25.36 -3.70 -7.15
N ARG A 586 25.90 -4.35 -6.11
CA ARG A 586 26.01 -3.76 -4.76
C ARG A 586 27.02 -2.62 -4.74
N GLU A 587 28.18 -2.82 -5.34
CA GLU A 587 29.28 -1.87 -5.41
C GLU A 587 28.89 -0.66 -6.27
N ILE A 588 28.15 -0.88 -7.36
CA ILE A 588 27.58 0.22 -8.17
C ILE A 588 26.59 1.05 -7.34
N GLY A 589 25.74 0.41 -6.53
CA GLY A 589 24.85 1.12 -5.62
C GLY A 589 25.61 1.98 -4.61
N GLN A 590 26.66 1.41 -4.00
CA GLN A 590 27.54 2.14 -3.07
C GLN A 590 28.24 3.33 -3.74
N LEU A 591 28.72 3.16 -4.97
CA LEU A 591 29.35 4.24 -5.74
C LEU A 591 28.39 5.42 -5.96
N ILE A 592 27.13 5.14 -6.27
CA ILE A 592 26.10 6.16 -6.47
C ILE A 592 25.75 6.84 -5.13
N ASP A 593 25.61 6.08 -4.05
CA ASP A 593 25.34 6.62 -2.71
C ASP A 593 26.47 7.53 -2.21
N GLU A 594 27.74 7.12 -2.40
CA GLU A 594 28.91 7.94 -2.07
C GLU A 594 28.99 9.21 -2.94
N CYS A 595 28.65 9.11 -4.22
CA CYS A 595 28.57 10.27 -5.11
C CYS A 595 27.50 11.26 -4.65
N PHE A 596 26.34 10.77 -4.22
CA PHE A 596 25.25 11.60 -3.71
C PHE A 596 25.69 12.38 -2.46
N ARG A 597 26.42 11.74 -1.56
CA ARG A 597 26.91 12.37 -0.32
C ARG A 597 28.00 13.41 -0.56
N LEU A 598 28.97 13.11 -1.42
CA LEU A 598 30.14 13.97 -1.62
C LEU A 598 29.91 15.09 -2.66
N ALA A 599 29.17 14.79 -3.73
CA ALA A 599 29.03 15.67 -4.89
C ALA A 599 27.60 16.18 -5.15
N GLY A 600 26.61 15.69 -4.38
CA GLY A 600 25.22 16.12 -4.43
C GLY A 600 24.45 15.64 -5.68
N ASN A 601 23.16 15.96 -5.73
CA ASN A 601 22.20 15.39 -6.69
C ASN A 601 22.63 15.51 -8.16
N LYS A 602 23.11 16.69 -8.58
CA LYS A 602 23.42 16.96 -9.99
C LYS A 602 24.56 16.06 -10.50
N ALA A 603 25.63 15.92 -9.71
CA ALA A 603 26.76 15.08 -10.06
C ALA A 603 26.35 13.59 -10.11
N THR A 604 25.51 13.15 -9.17
CA THR A 604 24.96 11.79 -9.13
C THR A 604 24.15 11.46 -10.37
N VAL A 605 23.26 12.36 -10.81
CA VAL A 605 22.46 12.15 -12.04
C VAL A 605 23.36 12.01 -13.27
N ILE A 606 24.37 12.88 -13.41
CA ILE A 606 25.32 12.82 -14.53
C ILE A 606 26.11 11.51 -14.49
N LEU A 607 26.55 11.09 -13.30
CA LEU A 607 27.24 9.81 -13.11
C LEU A 607 26.33 8.64 -13.53
N SER A 608 25.09 8.61 -13.06
CA SER A 608 24.13 7.54 -13.38
C SER A 608 23.83 7.45 -14.88
N ASP A 609 23.64 8.59 -15.56
CA ASP A 609 23.44 8.61 -17.02
C ASP A 609 24.68 8.10 -17.78
N ARG A 610 25.89 8.49 -17.35
CA ARG A 610 27.14 7.98 -17.96
C ARG A 610 27.34 6.48 -17.72
N LEU A 611 27.09 6.00 -16.51
CA LEU A 611 27.16 4.58 -16.18
C LEU A 611 26.19 3.75 -17.04
N LYS A 612 24.99 4.27 -17.30
CA LYS A 612 24.03 3.67 -18.23
C LYS A 612 24.59 3.58 -19.65
N ASP A 613 25.06 4.70 -20.21
CA ASP A 613 25.57 4.77 -21.58
C ASP A 613 26.75 3.78 -21.78
N ILE A 614 27.70 3.78 -20.84
CA ILE A 614 28.87 2.88 -20.82
C ILE A 614 28.45 1.42 -20.67
N GLY A 615 27.57 1.13 -19.70
CA GLY A 615 27.13 -0.24 -19.42
C GLY A 615 26.46 -0.87 -20.64
N TYR A 616 25.60 -0.16 -21.36
CA TYR A 616 25.00 -0.69 -22.59
C TYR A 616 26.03 -0.93 -23.70
N TRP A 617 26.98 -0.01 -23.88
CA TRP A 617 28.01 -0.16 -24.91
C TRP A 617 28.88 -1.40 -24.67
N PHE A 618 29.41 -1.55 -23.46
CA PHE A 618 30.24 -2.70 -23.11
C PHE A 618 29.45 -4.01 -22.98
N ALA A 619 28.19 -3.98 -22.57
CA ALA A 619 27.33 -5.17 -22.59
C ALA A 619 27.13 -5.69 -24.02
N THR A 620 26.94 -4.78 -24.99
CA THR A 620 26.81 -5.14 -26.41
C THR A 620 28.11 -5.73 -26.94
N GLN A 621 29.25 -5.13 -26.62
CA GLN A 621 30.57 -5.66 -27.03
C GLN A 621 30.91 -7.01 -26.38
N ALA A 622 30.46 -7.25 -25.15
CA ALA A 622 30.74 -8.49 -24.44
C ALA A 622 30.12 -9.72 -25.13
N GLY A 623 29.06 -9.54 -25.93
CA GLY A 623 28.45 -10.63 -26.72
C GLY A 623 27.96 -11.80 -25.88
N ILE A 624 27.52 -11.54 -24.65
CA ILE A 624 27.12 -12.58 -23.69
C ILE A 624 25.84 -13.26 -24.19
N SER A 625 25.87 -14.59 -24.26
CA SER A 625 24.77 -15.44 -24.71
C SER A 625 24.54 -16.58 -23.71
N ILE A 626 23.41 -17.28 -23.81
CA ILE A 626 23.13 -18.48 -23.01
C ILE A 626 22.96 -19.65 -23.96
N GLY A 627 23.84 -20.64 -23.84
CA GLY A 627 23.78 -21.92 -24.54
C GLY A 627 23.53 -23.10 -23.61
N ILE A 628 23.16 -24.24 -24.20
CA ILE A 628 22.95 -25.50 -23.46
C ILE A 628 24.25 -25.99 -22.80
N ASN A 629 25.40 -25.73 -23.43
CA ASN A 629 26.71 -26.14 -22.92
C ASN A 629 27.17 -25.31 -21.71
N ASP A 630 26.64 -24.09 -21.53
CA ASP A 630 26.97 -23.23 -20.38
C ASP A 630 26.37 -23.79 -19.08
N MET A 631 25.30 -24.58 -19.18
CA MET A 631 24.60 -25.19 -18.04
C MET A 631 25.33 -26.46 -17.53
N ALA A 632 26.57 -26.34 -17.07
CA ALA A 632 27.38 -27.50 -16.67
C ALA A 632 26.78 -28.25 -15.46
N ILE A 633 26.51 -29.54 -15.64
CA ILE A 633 26.01 -30.43 -14.58
C ILE A 633 27.21 -30.99 -13.82
N PRO A 634 27.26 -30.92 -12.48
CA PRO A 634 28.34 -31.49 -11.71
C PRO A 634 28.36 -33.02 -11.79
N ALA A 635 29.54 -33.62 -11.99
CA ALA A 635 29.71 -35.08 -12.05
C ALA A 635 29.39 -35.76 -10.71
N THR A 636 29.67 -35.08 -9.59
CA THR A 636 29.38 -35.53 -8.22
C THR A 636 27.90 -35.71 -7.93
N LYS A 637 27.00 -35.15 -8.76
CA LYS A 637 25.55 -35.24 -8.58
C LYS A 637 25.06 -36.69 -8.48
N VAL A 638 25.56 -37.59 -9.33
CA VAL A 638 25.09 -38.99 -9.35
C VAL A 638 25.44 -39.68 -8.03
N GLU A 639 26.66 -39.47 -7.55
CA GLU A 639 27.15 -40.02 -6.28
C GLU A 639 26.32 -39.50 -5.09
N LEU A 640 26.02 -38.20 -5.07
CA LEU A 640 25.20 -37.59 -4.01
C LEU A 640 23.75 -38.10 -4.01
N LEU A 641 23.16 -38.33 -5.19
CA LEU A 641 21.80 -38.89 -5.30
C LEU A 641 21.75 -40.35 -4.83
N ASP A 642 22.74 -41.16 -5.20
CA ASP A 642 22.82 -42.56 -4.79
C ASP A 642 23.03 -42.70 -3.27
N ASP A 643 23.84 -41.82 -2.66
CA ASP A 643 24.02 -41.75 -1.20
C ASP A 643 22.71 -41.35 -0.49
N ALA A 644 21.99 -40.38 -1.04
CA ALA A 644 20.69 -39.95 -0.53
C ALA A 644 19.65 -41.07 -0.56
N ASP A 645 19.55 -41.79 -1.68
CA ASP A 645 18.62 -42.91 -1.83
C ASP A 645 18.91 -44.06 -0.84
N ARG A 646 20.20 -44.32 -0.54
CA ARG A 646 20.60 -45.30 0.48
C ARG A 646 20.15 -44.86 1.87
N LYS A 647 20.41 -43.61 2.26
CA LYS A 647 20.00 -43.06 3.56
C LYS A 647 18.48 -43.07 3.74
N VAL A 648 17.72 -42.72 2.70
CA VAL A 648 16.25 -42.80 2.72
C VAL A 648 15.79 -44.24 2.91
N SER A 649 16.43 -45.21 2.23
CA SER A 649 16.11 -46.64 2.39
C SER A 649 16.38 -47.14 3.81
N GLU A 650 17.47 -46.69 4.45
CA GLU A 650 17.77 -46.99 5.86
C GLU A 650 16.70 -46.44 6.81
N ILE A 651 16.22 -45.22 6.57
CA ILE A 651 15.14 -44.60 7.35
C ILE A 651 13.82 -45.35 7.16
N ASP A 652 13.50 -45.76 5.93
CA ASP A 652 12.31 -46.57 5.67
C ASP A 652 12.38 -47.94 6.37
N ASN A 653 13.57 -48.55 6.45
CA ASN A 653 13.78 -49.76 7.22
C ASN A 653 13.58 -49.52 8.73
N GLN A 654 14.13 -48.44 9.28
CA GLN A 654 13.90 -48.06 10.69
C GLN A 654 12.41 -47.86 11.00
N TYR A 655 11.66 -47.30 10.06
CA TYR A 655 10.21 -47.15 10.19
C TYR A 655 9.49 -48.51 10.17
N GLN A 656 9.88 -49.42 9.28
CA GLN A 656 9.32 -50.78 9.23
C GLN A 656 9.65 -51.60 10.48
N GLU A 657 10.81 -51.37 11.09
CA GLU A 657 11.23 -51.98 12.36
C GLU A 657 10.57 -51.33 13.59
N GLY A 658 9.82 -50.23 13.41
CA GLY A 658 9.12 -49.53 14.49
C GLY A 658 10.00 -48.63 15.36
N LEU A 659 11.22 -48.29 14.91
CA LEU A 659 12.16 -47.44 15.65
C LEU A 659 11.82 -45.94 15.55
N ILE A 660 11.10 -45.53 14.51
CA ILE A 660 10.72 -44.13 14.25
C ILE A 660 9.23 -44.04 13.91
N THR A 661 8.63 -42.88 14.17
CA THR A 661 7.24 -42.59 13.82
C THR A 661 7.10 -42.13 12.36
N ALA A 662 5.88 -42.14 11.82
CA ALA A 662 5.62 -41.70 10.45
C ALA A 662 5.93 -40.20 10.21
N GLY A 663 5.72 -39.36 11.23
CA GLY A 663 6.05 -37.93 11.18
C GLY A 663 7.56 -37.68 11.16
N GLU A 664 8.30 -38.38 12.02
CA GLU A 664 9.77 -38.31 12.06
C GLU A 664 10.39 -38.82 10.76
N ARG A 665 9.85 -39.92 10.20
CA ARG A 665 10.25 -40.45 8.90
C ARG A 665 10.13 -39.37 7.83
N TYR A 666 8.96 -38.73 7.74
CA TYR A 666 8.68 -37.68 6.76
C TYR A 666 9.65 -36.49 6.87
N ASN A 667 9.89 -35.99 8.09
CA ASN A 667 10.81 -34.87 8.31
C ASN A 667 12.26 -35.24 7.95
N LYS A 668 12.76 -36.40 8.41
CA LYS A 668 14.12 -36.87 8.10
C LYS A 668 14.35 -37.04 6.60
N VAL A 669 13.37 -37.58 5.87
CA VAL A 669 13.45 -37.72 4.40
C VAL A 669 13.53 -36.35 3.73
N ILE A 670 12.74 -35.38 4.18
CA ILE A 670 12.79 -34.00 3.65
C ILE A 670 14.15 -33.36 3.90
N ASP A 671 14.70 -33.49 5.10
CA ASP A 671 16.00 -32.90 5.45
C ASP A 671 17.13 -33.45 4.59
N ILE A 672 17.17 -34.77 4.35
CA ILE A 672 18.16 -35.39 3.46
C ILE A 672 18.07 -34.81 2.06
N TRP A 673 16.86 -34.69 1.50
CA TRP A 673 16.68 -34.16 0.15
C TRP A 673 16.97 -32.66 0.06
N SER A 674 16.77 -31.92 1.15
CA SER A 674 17.15 -30.50 1.23
C SER A 674 18.67 -30.36 1.22
N ASP A 675 19.38 -31.08 2.10
CA ASP A 675 20.84 -31.07 2.22
C ASP A 675 21.53 -31.49 0.91
N VAL A 676 21.13 -32.63 0.34
CA VAL A 676 21.66 -33.12 -0.94
C VAL A 676 21.47 -32.07 -2.04
N GLY A 677 20.30 -31.43 -2.04
CA GLY A 677 20.01 -30.41 -3.01
C GLY A 677 20.85 -29.14 -2.86
N ASP A 678 21.23 -28.76 -1.64
CA ASP A 678 22.14 -27.65 -1.38
C ASP A 678 23.59 -28.01 -1.73
N ARG A 679 24.04 -29.22 -1.39
CA ARG A 679 25.37 -29.74 -1.77
C ARG A 679 25.56 -29.82 -3.29
N VAL A 680 24.56 -30.32 -4.02
CA VAL A 680 24.58 -30.33 -5.50
C VAL A 680 24.67 -28.90 -6.07
N ALA A 681 24.02 -27.94 -5.43
CA ALA A 681 24.08 -26.54 -5.87
C ALA A 681 25.46 -25.92 -5.61
N GLU A 682 26.07 -26.24 -4.46
CA GLU A 682 27.41 -25.78 -4.12
C GLU A 682 28.47 -26.35 -5.06
N ASP A 683 28.47 -27.67 -5.29
CA ASP A 683 29.38 -28.35 -6.22
C ASP A 683 29.26 -27.80 -7.64
N MET A 684 28.03 -27.55 -8.10
CA MET A 684 27.75 -26.93 -9.39
C MET A 684 28.35 -25.51 -9.46
N MET A 685 28.14 -24.68 -8.43
CA MET A 685 28.65 -23.31 -8.41
C MET A 685 30.18 -23.28 -8.37
N GLN A 686 30.81 -24.14 -7.56
CA GLN A 686 32.26 -24.25 -7.52
C GLN A 686 32.82 -24.70 -8.89
N GLY A 687 32.19 -25.72 -9.50
CA GLY A 687 32.57 -26.22 -10.82
C GLY A 687 32.45 -25.17 -11.94
N ILE A 688 31.40 -24.35 -11.93
CA ILE A 688 31.20 -23.30 -12.94
C ILE A 688 32.08 -22.07 -12.65
N SER A 689 32.40 -21.78 -11.39
CA SER A 689 33.09 -20.55 -10.97
C SER A 689 34.54 -20.44 -11.44
N SER A 690 35.22 -21.57 -11.68
CA SER A 690 36.64 -21.60 -12.04
C SER A 690 36.86 -22.24 -13.41
N ALA A 691 37.80 -21.68 -14.17
CA ALA A 691 38.21 -22.20 -15.47
C ALA A 691 39.73 -22.18 -15.60
N GLU A 692 40.26 -23.09 -16.41
CA GLU A 692 41.69 -23.15 -16.73
C GLU A 692 41.99 -22.33 -17.99
N PHE A 693 42.87 -21.33 -17.84
CA PHE A 693 43.35 -20.50 -18.94
C PHE A 693 44.74 -20.97 -19.36
N LYS A 694 44.92 -21.15 -20.67
CA LYS A 694 46.21 -21.47 -21.28
C LYS A 694 46.80 -20.19 -21.88
N ASP A 695 48.12 -20.04 -21.72
CA ASP A 695 48.88 -18.97 -22.37
C ASP A 695 48.86 -19.12 -23.91
N ALA A 696 49.20 -18.07 -24.66
CA ALA A 696 49.19 -18.04 -26.13
C ALA A 696 50.09 -19.12 -26.77
N GLU A 697 51.11 -19.57 -26.03
CA GLU A 697 52.04 -20.65 -26.42
C GLU A 697 51.70 -22.02 -25.80
N GLY A 698 50.63 -22.12 -25.01
CA GLY A 698 50.15 -23.36 -24.40
C GLY A 698 51.01 -23.94 -23.26
N LYS A 699 52.09 -23.28 -22.86
CA LYS A 699 53.07 -23.77 -21.86
C LYS A 699 52.66 -23.57 -20.39
N ALA A 700 51.81 -22.59 -20.09
CA ALA A 700 51.37 -22.30 -18.72
C ALA A 700 49.84 -22.37 -18.60
N THR A 701 49.36 -23.15 -17.63
CA THR A 701 47.96 -23.21 -17.23
C THR A 701 47.78 -22.46 -15.90
N LYS A 702 46.91 -21.45 -15.89
CA LYS A 702 46.49 -20.78 -14.65
C LYS A 702 44.99 -20.96 -14.46
N ARG A 703 44.59 -21.36 -13.25
CA ARG A 703 43.18 -21.33 -12.85
C ARG A 703 42.77 -19.90 -12.52
N GLY A 704 41.68 -19.47 -13.10
CA GLY A 704 41.08 -18.17 -12.85
C GLY A 704 39.56 -18.26 -12.77
N PRO A 705 38.89 -17.14 -12.46
CA PRO A 705 37.44 -17.10 -12.44
C PRO A 705 36.88 -17.30 -13.85
N SER A 706 35.86 -18.13 -13.98
CA SER A 706 35.29 -18.59 -15.25
C SER A 706 34.50 -17.52 -16.00
N PHE A 707 34.65 -17.47 -17.33
CA PHE A 707 33.86 -16.58 -18.20
C PHE A 707 32.54 -17.22 -18.67
N ASN A 708 32.06 -18.25 -17.97
CA ASN A 708 30.74 -18.82 -18.25
C ASN A 708 29.65 -17.73 -18.10
N PRO A 709 28.81 -17.50 -19.13
CA PRO A 709 27.75 -16.50 -19.10
C PRO A 709 26.78 -16.61 -17.92
N ILE A 710 26.38 -17.83 -17.54
CA ILE A 710 25.42 -18.07 -16.45
C ILE A 710 26.02 -17.64 -15.12
N TYR A 711 27.30 -17.95 -14.91
CA TYR A 711 28.02 -17.51 -13.71
C TYR A 711 28.23 -16.01 -13.70
N ILE A 712 28.58 -15.39 -14.83
CA ILE A 712 28.70 -13.93 -14.94
C ILE A 712 27.38 -13.24 -14.56
N MET A 713 26.25 -13.70 -15.08
CA MET A 713 24.95 -13.09 -14.82
C MET A 713 24.56 -13.16 -13.34
N ALA A 714 24.84 -14.30 -12.68
CA ALA A 714 24.55 -14.47 -11.25
C ALA A 714 25.56 -13.75 -10.34
N ASP A 715 26.86 -13.86 -10.60
CA ASP A 715 27.90 -13.22 -9.77
C ASP A 715 27.85 -11.69 -9.87
N SER A 716 27.54 -11.14 -11.05
CA SER A 716 27.33 -9.69 -11.23
C SER A 716 26.10 -9.17 -10.49
N GLY A 717 25.14 -10.05 -10.16
CA GLY A 717 23.83 -9.68 -9.62
C GLY A 717 22.92 -8.99 -10.65
N ALA A 718 23.23 -9.08 -11.94
CA ALA A 718 22.41 -8.54 -13.02
C ALA A 718 21.07 -9.28 -13.10
N ARG A 719 21.13 -10.61 -13.20
CA ARG A 719 19.95 -11.50 -13.21
C ARG A 719 20.39 -12.93 -12.91
N GLY A 720 19.60 -13.65 -12.12
CA GLY A 720 19.93 -15.01 -11.70
C GLY A 720 20.19 -15.09 -10.20
N SER A 721 19.66 -16.13 -9.56
CA SER A 721 20.01 -16.51 -8.20
C SER A 721 20.61 -17.92 -8.19
N ASN A 722 21.35 -18.25 -7.13
CA ASN A 722 21.91 -19.61 -6.96
C ASN A 722 20.81 -20.68 -7.03
N GLN A 723 19.61 -20.38 -6.52
CA GLN A 723 18.44 -21.28 -6.62
C GLN A 723 17.97 -21.48 -8.06
N GLN A 724 17.99 -20.44 -8.91
CA GLN A 724 17.61 -20.57 -10.32
C GLN A 724 18.66 -21.38 -11.10
N ILE A 725 19.94 -21.17 -10.84
CA ILE A 725 21.01 -21.96 -11.47
C ILE A 725 20.92 -23.43 -11.03
N ARG A 726 20.64 -23.68 -9.75
CA ARG A 726 20.39 -25.03 -9.21
C ARG A 726 19.29 -25.75 -9.98
N GLN A 727 18.20 -25.07 -10.32
CA GLN A 727 17.10 -25.68 -11.10
C GLN A 727 17.49 -25.94 -12.57
N LEU A 728 18.40 -25.15 -13.14
CA LEU A 728 18.86 -25.31 -14.52
C LEU A 728 19.81 -26.49 -14.69
N ALA A 729 20.84 -26.59 -13.84
CA ALA A 729 21.94 -27.55 -14.03
C ALA A 729 22.20 -28.49 -12.83
N GLY A 730 21.65 -28.21 -11.64
CA GLY A 730 21.77 -29.06 -10.46
C GLY A 730 20.63 -30.07 -10.38
N MET A 731 19.61 -29.76 -9.59
CA MET A 731 18.35 -30.51 -9.47
C MET A 731 17.21 -29.56 -9.10
N ARG A 732 15.97 -29.89 -9.48
CA ARG A 732 14.82 -29.04 -9.14
C ARG A 732 14.39 -29.15 -7.68
N GLY A 733 14.59 -30.31 -7.05
CA GLY A 733 14.41 -30.50 -5.60
C GLY A 733 12.97 -30.73 -5.16
N LEU A 734 12.69 -30.37 -3.90
CA LEU A 734 11.41 -30.60 -3.22
C LEU A 734 10.35 -29.55 -3.59
N MET A 735 9.12 -30.01 -3.84
CA MET A 735 8.00 -29.15 -4.23
C MET A 735 6.93 -29.09 -3.14
N ALA A 736 6.27 -27.94 -3.02
CA ALA A 736 5.15 -27.76 -2.09
C ALA A 736 3.80 -28.15 -2.73
N LYS A 737 2.95 -28.80 -1.94
CA LYS A 737 1.54 -29.04 -2.25
C LYS A 737 0.71 -27.75 -2.02
N PRO A 738 -0.53 -27.68 -2.52
CA PRO A 738 -1.38 -26.49 -2.36
C PRO A 738 -1.79 -26.16 -0.91
N ASP A 739 -1.72 -27.14 -0.02
CA ASP A 739 -1.90 -27.01 1.44
C ASP A 739 -0.66 -26.42 2.14
N GLY A 740 0.49 -26.41 1.47
CA GLY A 740 1.77 -25.93 2.00
C GLY A 740 2.69 -27.04 2.51
N SER A 741 2.23 -28.30 2.56
CA SER A 741 3.09 -29.43 2.93
C SER A 741 4.07 -29.77 1.80
N ILE A 742 5.24 -30.29 2.15
CA ILE A 742 6.27 -30.66 1.16
C ILE A 742 5.97 -32.06 0.61
N ILE A 743 6.19 -32.28 -0.68
CA ILE A 743 6.08 -33.61 -1.29
C ILE A 743 7.36 -34.38 -0.99
N GLU A 744 7.23 -35.54 -0.34
CA GLU A 744 8.37 -36.40 0.05
C GLU A 744 9.22 -36.86 -1.15
N GLN A 745 8.60 -37.05 -2.31
CA GLN A 745 9.29 -37.43 -3.55
C GLN A 745 9.90 -36.19 -4.23
N PRO A 746 11.23 -36.05 -4.29
CA PRO A 746 11.89 -34.91 -4.90
C PRO A 746 11.93 -35.04 -6.43
N ILE A 747 12.16 -33.91 -7.10
CA ILE A 747 12.52 -33.89 -8.52
C ILE A 747 14.05 -33.91 -8.64
N LYS A 748 14.61 -35.10 -8.88
CA LYS A 748 16.06 -35.33 -9.06
C LYS A 748 16.62 -34.71 -10.35
N ALA A 749 15.79 -34.60 -11.37
CA ALA A 749 16.17 -34.03 -12.66
C ALA A 749 16.27 -32.49 -12.60
N ASN A 750 17.05 -31.93 -13.53
CA ASN A 750 17.11 -30.49 -13.79
C ASN A 750 16.45 -30.12 -15.14
N LEU A 751 16.37 -28.82 -15.45
CA LEU A 751 15.75 -28.37 -16.70
C LEU A 751 16.56 -28.73 -17.95
N ARG A 752 17.89 -28.90 -17.84
CA ARG A 752 18.76 -29.34 -18.95
C ARG A 752 18.53 -30.81 -19.31
N GLU A 753 18.39 -31.68 -18.31
CA GLU A 753 18.12 -33.12 -18.45
C GLU A 753 16.69 -33.39 -18.90
N GLY A 754 15.76 -32.50 -18.55
CA GLY A 754 14.33 -32.63 -18.82
C GLY A 754 13.58 -33.30 -17.66
N LEU A 755 12.26 -33.06 -17.61
CA LEU A 755 11.40 -33.57 -16.54
C LEU A 755 10.51 -34.69 -17.08
N SER A 756 10.31 -35.74 -16.29
CA SER A 756 9.30 -36.75 -16.59
C SER A 756 7.88 -36.17 -16.43
N VAL A 757 6.87 -36.83 -17.01
CA VAL A 757 5.47 -36.38 -16.93
C VAL A 757 5.02 -36.23 -15.47
N LEU A 758 5.38 -37.18 -14.60
CA LEU A 758 5.04 -37.14 -13.18
C LEU A 758 5.73 -35.97 -12.46
N GLN A 759 7.03 -35.78 -12.69
CA GLN A 759 7.79 -34.67 -12.08
C GLN A 759 7.26 -33.30 -12.54
N TYR A 760 6.94 -33.18 -13.83
CA TYR A 760 6.32 -31.97 -14.37
C TYR A 760 4.95 -31.73 -13.72
N PHE A 761 4.09 -32.76 -13.66
CA PHE A 761 2.78 -32.68 -13.02
C PHE A 761 2.87 -32.23 -11.55
N VAL A 762 3.76 -32.86 -10.77
CA VAL A 762 4.04 -32.48 -9.38
C VAL A 762 4.46 -31.01 -9.26
N SER A 763 5.31 -30.53 -10.17
CA SER A 763 5.75 -29.13 -10.18
C SER A 763 4.62 -28.13 -10.47
N THR A 764 3.56 -28.56 -11.16
CA THR A 764 2.43 -27.67 -11.49
C THR A 764 1.59 -27.27 -10.29
N HIS A 765 1.54 -28.10 -9.23
CA HIS A 765 0.77 -27.80 -8.03
C HIS A 765 1.30 -26.55 -7.31
N GLY A 766 2.61 -26.51 -7.03
CA GLY A 766 3.27 -25.36 -6.42
C GLY A 766 3.18 -24.11 -7.30
N ALA A 767 3.44 -24.25 -8.60
CA ALA A 767 3.36 -23.13 -9.55
C ALA A 767 1.94 -22.53 -9.63
N ARG A 768 0.90 -23.38 -9.74
CA ARG A 768 -0.50 -22.93 -9.81
C ARG A 768 -0.94 -22.25 -8.51
N LYS A 769 -0.54 -22.80 -7.35
CA LYS A 769 -0.82 -22.19 -6.04
C LYS A 769 -0.14 -20.82 -5.93
N GLY A 770 1.12 -20.71 -6.32
CA GLY A 770 1.86 -19.44 -6.35
C GLY A 770 1.17 -18.38 -7.22
N LEU A 771 0.73 -18.75 -8.42
CA LEU A 771 -0.01 -17.84 -9.32
C LEU A 771 -1.38 -17.44 -8.75
N ALA A 772 -2.13 -18.38 -8.18
CA ALA A 772 -3.44 -18.10 -7.58
C ALA A 772 -3.33 -17.18 -6.37
N ASP A 773 -2.36 -17.43 -5.49
CA ASP A 773 -2.12 -16.60 -4.31
C ASP A 773 -1.67 -15.19 -4.70
N THR A 774 -0.81 -15.06 -5.72
CA THR A 774 -0.39 -13.76 -6.28
C THR A 774 -1.60 -12.96 -6.76
N ALA A 775 -2.53 -13.60 -7.47
CA ALA A 775 -3.74 -12.93 -7.97
C ALA A 775 -4.72 -12.51 -6.86
N LEU A 776 -4.87 -13.32 -5.80
CA LEU A 776 -5.84 -13.07 -4.72
C LEU A 776 -5.29 -12.13 -3.62
N LYS A 777 -4.07 -12.37 -3.14
CA LYS A 777 -3.52 -11.68 -1.95
C LYS A 777 -3.11 -10.24 -2.24
N THR A 778 -2.79 -9.90 -3.49
CA THR A 778 -2.48 -8.51 -3.91
C THR A 778 -3.61 -7.53 -3.52
N ALA A 779 -4.87 -7.97 -3.59
CA ALA A 779 -6.01 -7.15 -3.18
C ALA A 779 -6.03 -6.83 -1.67
N ASN A 780 -5.53 -7.75 -0.82
CA ASN A 780 -5.49 -7.57 0.63
C ASN A 780 -4.39 -6.58 1.03
N SER A 781 -3.20 -6.68 0.44
CA SER A 781 -2.09 -5.76 0.70
C SER A 781 -2.43 -4.33 0.26
N GLY A 782 -3.06 -4.16 -0.91
CA GLY A 782 -3.57 -2.85 -1.35
C GLY A 782 -4.68 -2.30 -0.45
N TYR A 783 -5.55 -3.16 0.10
CA TYR A 783 -6.58 -2.75 1.05
C TYR A 783 -6.00 -2.33 2.41
N LEU A 784 -4.98 -3.03 2.90
CA LEU A 784 -4.24 -2.66 4.10
C LEU A 784 -3.57 -1.31 3.93
N THR A 785 -2.87 -1.10 2.81
CA THR A 785 -2.22 0.18 2.47
C THR A 785 -3.22 1.33 2.53
N ARG A 786 -4.42 1.15 1.97
CA ARG A 786 -5.47 2.18 2.05
C ARG A 786 -5.89 2.46 3.49
N ARG A 787 -6.08 1.43 4.32
CA ARG A 787 -6.43 1.62 5.73
C ARG A 787 -5.32 2.35 6.50
N LEU A 788 -4.06 2.06 6.20
CA LEU A 788 -2.92 2.77 6.79
C LEU A 788 -2.94 4.25 6.40
N VAL A 789 -3.18 4.56 5.13
CA VAL A 789 -3.33 5.96 4.68
C VAL A 789 -4.52 6.64 5.35
N ASP A 790 -5.68 5.97 5.43
CA ASP A 790 -6.88 6.52 6.07
C ASP A 790 -6.65 6.90 7.56
N VAL A 791 -5.73 6.20 8.25
CA VAL A 791 -5.38 6.46 9.66
C VAL A 791 -4.24 7.48 9.78
N ALA A 792 -3.26 7.45 8.88
CA ALA A 792 -2.02 8.23 9.00
C ALA A 792 -2.03 9.56 8.25
N GLN A 793 -3.00 9.82 7.36
CA GLN A 793 -3.00 11.02 6.50
C GLN A 793 -2.93 12.37 7.24
N ASP A 794 -3.41 12.42 8.49
CA ASP A 794 -3.43 13.65 9.29
C ASP A 794 -2.06 13.97 9.94
N SER A 795 -1.10 13.03 9.87
CA SER A 795 0.26 13.22 10.37
C SER A 795 1.12 13.98 9.36
N ILE A 796 1.23 15.30 9.57
CA ILE A 796 2.00 16.25 8.76
C ILE A 796 3.03 16.95 9.65
N VAL A 797 4.17 17.34 9.07
CA VAL A 797 5.14 18.16 9.80
C VAL A 797 4.65 19.61 9.89
N THR A 798 4.35 20.08 11.09
CA THR A 798 3.71 21.40 11.31
C THR A 798 4.62 22.43 11.93
N GLU A 799 5.60 22.00 12.73
CA GLU A 799 6.55 22.87 13.43
C GLU A 799 7.97 22.28 13.41
N ILE A 800 8.97 23.07 13.76
CA ILE A 800 10.38 22.63 13.74
C ILE A 800 10.70 21.80 14.99
N ASP A 801 10.28 22.26 16.16
CA ASP A 801 10.56 21.62 17.44
C ASP A 801 9.38 21.80 18.40
N CYS A 802 8.91 20.69 18.98
CA CYS A 802 7.89 20.70 20.05
C CYS A 802 8.47 20.97 21.45
N GLY A 803 9.80 20.97 21.61
CA GLY A 803 10.48 21.23 22.89
C GLY A 803 10.57 20.03 23.85
N THR A 804 10.01 18.88 23.49
CA THR A 804 10.05 17.68 24.35
C THR A 804 11.48 17.23 24.66
N ALA A 805 11.71 16.85 25.92
CA ALA A 805 12.92 16.17 26.36
C ALA A 805 12.78 14.63 26.31
N GLU A 806 11.57 14.12 26.07
CA GLU A 806 11.31 12.70 26.04
C GLU A 806 11.78 12.06 24.73
N GLY A 807 12.48 10.94 24.85
CA GLY A 807 13.00 10.16 23.75
C GLY A 807 12.82 8.66 23.97
N ILE A 808 13.17 7.88 22.97
CA ILE A 808 13.20 6.42 23.03
C ILE A 808 14.66 5.98 22.97
N ARG A 809 15.04 5.10 23.89
CA ARG A 809 16.37 4.48 23.91
C ARG A 809 16.39 3.35 22.88
N ILE A 810 17.24 3.47 21.87
CA ILE A 810 17.39 2.50 20.78
C ILE A 810 18.71 1.76 20.95
N SER A 811 18.67 0.43 20.86
CA SER A 811 19.82 -0.48 20.80
C SER A 811 19.85 -1.23 19.47
N ALA A 812 20.94 -1.96 19.21
CA ALA A 812 20.97 -2.95 18.13
C ALA A 812 19.85 -4.00 18.33
N LEU A 813 19.30 -4.52 17.23
CA LEU A 813 18.28 -5.57 17.26
C LEU A 813 18.97 -6.94 17.18
N ILE A 814 18.94 -7.68 18.29
CA ILE A 814 19.56 -9.01 18.41
C ILE A 814 18.44 -10.04 18.62
N GLU A 815 18.32 -11.00 17.70
CA GLU A 815 17.42 -12.16 17.84
C GLU A 815 18.23 -13.45 17.69
N GLY A 816 18.08 -14.39 18.62
CA GLY A 816 18.79 -15.68 18.54
C GLY A 816 20.32 -15.60 18.60
N GLY A 817 20.89 -14.47 19.06
CA GLY A 817 22.34 -14.23 19.06
C GLY A 817 22.89 -13.68 17.73
N GLU A 818 22.05 -13.46 16.72
CA GLU A 818 22.42 -12.73 15.52
C GLU A 818 21.95 -11.28 15.59
N GLU A 819 22.88 -10.35 15.34
CA GLU A 819 22.55 -8.94 15.11
C GLU A 819 21.84 -8.82 13.75
N ILE A 820 20.52 -8.66 13.78
CA ILE A 820 19.71 -8.46 12.58
C ILE A 820 19.96 -7.06 12.02
N GLU A 821 19.97 -6.07 12.90
CA GLU A 821 20.12 -4.67 12.52
C GLU A 821 21.00 -3.93 13.52
N SER A 822 22.05 -3.29 12.99
CA SER A 822 23.00 -2.57 13.82
C SER A 822 22.45 -1.26 14.36
N LEU A 823 22.99 -0.84 15.50
CA LEU A 823 22.64 0.43 16.13
C LEU A 823 22.79 1.59 15.14
N THR A 824 23.87 1.61 14.37
CA THR A 824 24.21 2.65 13.39
C THR A 824 23.10 2.85 12.35
N ASN A 825 22.51 1.76 11.84
CA ASN A 825 21.44 1.84 10.85
C ASN A 825 20.14 2.38 11.46
N ARG A 826 19.86 2.05 12.73
CA ARG A 826 18.62 2.46 13.41
C ARG A 826 18.63 3.93 13.84
N ILE A 827 19.80 4.49 14.15
CA ILE A 827 19.96 5.88 14.61
C ILE A 827 20.20 6.88 13.46
N LEU A 828 20.57 6.40 12.27
CA LEU A 828 20.90 7.26 11.13
C LEU A 828 19.74 8.22 10.80
N GLY A 829 20.06 9.51 10.68
CA GLY A 829 19.09 10.56 10.36
C GLY A 829 18.09 10.88 11.47
N ARG A 830 18.28 10.33 12.68
CA ARG A 830 17.49 10.67 13.87
C ARG A 830 18.13 11.83 14.62
N VAL A 831 17.38 12.44 15.53
CA VAL A 831 17.87 13.55 16.36
C VAL A 831 18.10 13.05 17.78
N ALA A 832 19.27 13.36 18.36
CA ALA A 832 19.61 13.00 19.73
C ALA A 832 18.70 13.74 20.73
N ALA A 833 18.14 13.01 21.71
CA ALA A 833 17.31 13.62 22.77
C ALA A 833 18.16 14.16 23.94
N GLU A 834 19.32 13.56 24.17
CA GLU A 834 20.32 13.95 25.16
C GLU A 834 21.72 14.07 24.53
N ASP A 835 22.67 14.63 25.26
CA ASP A 835 24.07 14.65 24.83
C ASP A 835 24.62 13.21 24.86
N VAL A 836 24.98 12.68 23.70
CA VAL A 836 25.62 11.36 23.57
C VAL A 836 27.09 11.51 23.92
N ARG A 837 27.51 10.84 24.99
CA ARG A 837 28.90 10.91 25.48
C ARG A 837 29.60 9.57 25.35
N ASP A 838 30.90 9.61 25.11
CA ASP A 838 31.74 8.42 25.19
C ASP A 838 31.86 7.97 26.66
N PRO A 839 31.57 6.70 26.98
CA PRO A 839 31.66 6.18 28.34
C PRO A 839 33.07 6.24 28.96
N ILE A 840 34.14 6.30 28.15
CA ILE A 840 35.52 6.29 28.64
C ILE A 840 36.06 7.72 28.75
N THR A 841 36.02 8.48 27.66
CA THR A 841 36.62 9.81 27.59
C THR A 841 35.69 10.90 28.15
N ASN A 842 34.39 10.61 28.28
CA ASN A 842 33.35 11.56 28.66
C ASN A 842 33.23 12.76 27.69
N GLU A 843 33.79 12.66 26.49
CA GLU A 843 33.64 13.63 25.42
C GLU A 843 32.25 13.54 24.79
N ILE A 844 31.68 14.68 24.43
CA ILE A 844 30.37 14.74 23.77
C ILE A 844 30.55 14.36 22.30
N LEU A 845 30.01 13.22 21.90
CA LEU A 845 30.02 12.72 20.53
C LEU A 845 28.94 13.41 19.68
N VAL A 846 27.75 13.59 20.26
CA VAL A 846 26.62 14.27 19.62
C VAL A 846 25.90 15.13 20.66
N GLU A 847 25.75 16.41 20.37
CA GLU A 847 24.98 17.33 21.22
C GLU A 847 23.48 17.03 21.15
N ARG A 848 22.76 17.35 22.23
CA ARG A 848 21.30 17.31 22.27
C ARG A 848 20.69 18.11 21.12
N SER A 849 19.63 17.54 20.52
CA SER A 849 18.88 18.12 19.40
C SER A 849 19.63 18.28 18.09
N HIS A 850 20.82 17.66 17.95
CA HIS A 850 21.50 17.52 16.67
C HIS A 850 21.12 16.21 15.95
N GLU A 851 21.14 16.28 14.62
CA GLU A 851 20.94 15.12 13.74
C GLU A 851 22.13 14.16 13.82
N ILE A 852 21.89 12.86 13.77
CA ILE A 852 22.92 11.83 13.74
C ILE A 852 23.20 11.48 12.28
N ASP A 853 24.25 12.11 11.74
CA ASP A 853 24.74 11.90 10.37
C ASP A 853 25.65 10.67 10.29
N GLU A 854 25.99 10.21 9.08
CA GLU A 854 26.86 9.06 8.86
C GLU A 854 28.23 9.16 9.56
N GLU A 855 28.84 10.35 9.60
CA GLU A 855 30.10 10.57 10.31
C GLU A 855 29.94 10.38 11.83
N ARG A 856 28.88 10.93 12.41
CA ARG A 856 28.55 10.76 13.84
C ARG A 856 28.21 9.32 14.16
N CYS A 857 27.50 8.64 13.27
CA CYS A 857 27.23 7.21 13.30
C CYS A 857 28.53 6.38 13.39
N ASN A 858 29.57 6.72 12.61
CA ASN A 858 30.87 6.04 12.67
C ASN A 858 31.59 6.31 13.99
N VAL A 859 31.50 7.54 14.52
CA VAL A 859 32.06 7.89 15.83
C VAL A 859 31.36 7.13 16.96
N ILE A 860 30.03 7.05 16.93
CA ILE A 860 29.22 6.28 17.89
C ILE A 860 29.59 4.79 17.83
N ALA A 861 29.72 4.23 16.62
CA ALA A 861 30.15 2.85 16.44
C ALA A 861 31.57 2.59 17.01
N GLY A 862 32.49 3.54 16.84
CA GLY A 862 33.85 3.46 17.40
C GLY A 862 33.91 3.55 18.93
N SER A 863 32.93 4.23 19.55
CA SER A 863 32.86 4.38 21.01
C SER A 863 32.36 3.13 21.74
N GLY A 864 31.73 2.18 21.03
CA GLY A 864 31.17 0.96 21.63
C GLY A 864 29.91 1.19 22.47
N LEU A 865 29.11 2.22 22.17
CA LEU A 865 27.83 2.46 22.82
C LEU A 865 26.78 1.43 22.40
N ASP A 866 26.14 0.79 23.39
CA ASP A 866 25.08 -0.21 23.14
C ASP A 866 23.72 0.42 22.82
N SER A 867 23.47 1.63 23.32
CA SER A 867 22.20 2.31 23.13
C SER A 867 22.31 3.83 23.15
N VAL A 868 21.42 4.49 22.40
CA VAL A 868 21.35 5.96 22.28
C VAL A 868 19.91 6.41 22.50
N LEU A 869 19.71 7.49 23.26
CA LEU A 869 18.40 8.12 23.43
C LEU A 869 18.12 9.10 22.29
N ILE A 870 17.16 8.75 21.44
CA ILE A 870 16.76 9.56 20.28
C ILE A 870 15.36 10.15 20.47
N ARG A 871 15.08 11.28 19.81
CA ARG A 871 13.72 11.80 19.69
C ARG A 871 12.89 10.89 18.78
N SER A 872 11.59 10.80 19.07
CA SER A 872 10.66 9.95 18.32
C SER A 872 9.37 10.68 18.00
N VAL A 873 8.71 10.24 16.92
CA VAL A 873 7.36 10.67 16.55
C VAL A 873 6.34 10.30 17.64
N LEU A 874 6.58 9.23 18.41
CA LEU A 874 5.67 8.78 19.46
C LEU A 874 5.70 9.66 20.72
N THR A 875 6.85 10.29 21.00
CA THR A 875 7.04 11.18 22.17
C THR A 875 6.84 12.65 21.79
N CYS A 876 6.33 12.93 20.60
CA CYS A 876 6.14 14.29 20.11
C CYS A 876 4.93 14.95 20.78
N GLU A 877 5.15 16.10 21.42
CA GLU A 877 4.11 16.86 22.13
C GLU A 877 3.34 17.86 21.24
N SER A 878 3.54 17.83 19.93
CA SER A 878 2.83 18.71 18.99
C SER A 878 1.32 18.44 19.02
N GLU A 879 0.49 19.48 19.17
CA GLU A 879 -0.97 19.32 19.22
C GLU A 879 -1.58 18.82 17.90
N ARG A 880 -0.95 19.20 16.77
CA ARG A 880 -1.42 18.85 15.43
C ARG A 880 -0.23 18.42 14.59
N GLY A 881 -0.17 17.13 14.26
CA GLY A 881 0.91 16.58 13.45
C GLY A 881 2.15 16.27 14.27
N VAL A 882 3.32 16.51 13.69
CA VAL A 882 4.62 16.12 14.26
C VAL A 882 5.63 17.25 14.03
N CYS A 883 6.59 17.44 14.94
CA CYS A 883 7.68 18.39 14.71
C CYS A 883 8.81 17.78 13.87
N ALA A 884 9.55 18.63 13.15
CA ALA A 884 10.65 18.20 12.28
C ALA A 884 11.75 17.44 13.06
N ARG A 885 12.10 17.89 14.27
CA ARG A 885 13.14 17.24 15.11
C ARG A 885 12.73 15.87 15.65
N CYS A 886 11.45 15.63 15.93
CA CYS A 886 10.96 14.31 16.36
C CYS A 886 10.93 13.29 15.20
N TYR A 887 10.80 13.76 13.96
CA TYR A 887 10.88 12.92 12.78
C TYR A 887 12.34 12.66 12.36
N GLY A 888 13.12 13.74 12.22
CA GLY A 888 14.51 13.73 11.74
C GLY A 888 14.62 13.99 10.22
N ARG A 889 15.50 13.23 9.58
CA ARG A 889 15.85 13.35 8.16
C ARG A 889 14.72 12.85 7.25
N ASP A 890 14.45 13.59 6.17
CA ASP A 890 13.69 13.06 5.03
C ASP A 890 14.60 12.13 4.22
N LEU A 891 14.33 10.83 4.32
CA LEU A 891 15.09 9.79 3.62
C LEU A 891 14.97 9.90 2.09
N ALA A 892 13.93 10.55 1.55
CA ALA A 892 13.78 10.71 0.10
C ALA A 892 14.71 11.78 -0.49
N ARG A 893 15.16 12.76 0.31
CA ARG A 893 15.97 13.90 -0.14
C ARG A 893 17.31 14.03 0.56
N GLY A 894 17.47 13.41 1.73
CA GLY A 894 18.72 13.40 2.48
C GLY A 894 18.99 14.67 3.29
N HIS A 895 17.97 15.50 3.58
CA HIS A 895 18.07 16.65 4.48
C HIS A 895 17.00 16.58 5.58
N LEU A 896 17.08 17.41 6.61
CA LEU A 896 16.04 17.52 7.64
C LEU A 896 14.65 17.77 7.02
N VAL A 897 13.62 17.11 7.54
CA VAL A 897 12.28 17.18 6.94
C VAL A 897 11.73 18.61 6.88
N ASN A 898 11.10 18.96 5.75
CA ASN A 898 10.52 20.28 5.53
C ASN A 898 9.15 20.42 6.22
N LEU A 899 8.80 21.65 6.58
CA LEU A 899 7.45 21.99 7.06
C LEU A 899 6.43 21.72 5.95
N GLY A 900 5.32 21.07 6.31
CA GLY A 900 4.24 20.69 5.41
C GLY A 900 4.37 19.31 4.77
N GLU A 901 5.46 18.57 5.02
CA GLU A 901 5.64 17.23 4.45
C GLU A 901 4.64 16.22 5.07
N ALA A 902 3.94 15.46 4.23
CA ALA A 902 2.91 14.51 4.63
C ALA A 902 3.52 13.14 5.03
N ILE A 903 4.28 13.14 6.14
CA ILE A 903 5.03 11.96 6.62
C ILE A 903 4.15 10.73 6.88
N GLY A 904 2.88 10.91 7.28
CA GLY A 904 1.99 9.79 7.52
C GLY A 904 1.59 9.03 6.25
N VAL A 905 1.39 9.74 5.13
CA VAL A 905 1.13 9.11 3.83
C VAL A 905 2.38 8.40 3.32
N ILE A 906 3.55 9.02 3.49
CA ILE A 906 4.84 8.42 3.11
C ILE A 906 5.07 7.12 3.89
N ALA A 907 4.89 7.14 5.22
CA ALA A 907 5.04 5.96 6.07
C ALA A 907 4.08 4.82 5.67
N ALA A 908 2.81 5.15 5.41
CA ALA A 908 1.82 4.16 4.97
C ALA A 908 2.22 3.51 3.62
N GLN A 909 2.76 4.28 2.68
CA GLN A 909 3.26 3.77 1.40
C GLN A 909 4.52 2.91 1.58
N CYS A 910 5.45 3.35 2.42
CA CYS A 910 6.70 2.63 2.68
C CYS A 910 6.47 1.24 3.33
N ILE A 911 5.34 1.05 4.03
CA ILE A 911 4.91 -0.26 4.57
C ILE A 911 4.07 -1.03 3.54
N GLY A 912 3.17 -0.36 2.83
CA GLY A 912 2.21 -0.98 1.93
C GLY A 912 2.81 -1.54 0.64
N GLU A 913 3.74 -0.81 0.02
CA GLU A 913 4.43 -1.23 -1.19
C GLU A 913 5.22 -2.53 -1.03
N PRO A 914 6.12 -2.67 -0.03
CA PRO A 914 6.90 -3.90 0.12
C PRO A 914 6.02 -5.05 0.58
N GLY A 915 5.00 -4.81 1.41
CA GLY A 915 4.02 -5.83 1.76
C GLY A 915 3.32 -6.41 0.53
N THR A 916 3.01 -5.56 -0.46
CA THR A 916 2.42 -6.00 -1.74
C THR A 916 3.46 -6.74 -2.60
N GLN A 917 4.70 -6.25 -2.68
CA GLN A 917 5.75 -6.89 -3.46
C GLN A 917 6.20 -8.24 -2.90
N LEU A 918 6.32 -8.38 -1.58
CA LEU A 918 6.62 -9.65 -0.92
C LEU A 918 5.54 -10.68 -1.26
N THR A 919 4.26 -10.30 -1.19
CA THR A 919 3.17 -11.22 -1.59
C THR A 919 3.21 -11.65 -3.07
N MET A 920 3.90 -10.90 -3.94
CA MET A 920 4.13 -11.34 -5.33
C MET A 920 5.41 -12.19 -5.45
N ARG A 921 6.55 -11.72 -4.94
CA ARG A 921 7.86 -12.35 -5.16
C ARG A 921 8.04 -13.69 -4.45
N THR A 922 7.62 -13.82 -3.19
CA THR A 922 7.88 -15.03 -2.39
C THR A 922 7.16 -16.26 -2.97
N PHE A 923 6.07 -16.06 -3.70
CA PHE A 923 5.20 -17.14 -4.16
C PHE A 923 5.41 -17.52 -5.63
N HIS A 924 6.05 -16.66 -6.44
CA HIS A 924 6.56 -17.06 -7.75
C HIS A 924 7.72 -18.07 -7.66
N ILE A 925 8.45 -18.07 -6.53
CA ILE A 925 9.49 -19.05 -6.22
C ILE A 925 8.89 -20.32 -5.58
N GLY A 926 7.60 -20.30 -5.20
CA GLY A 926 6.88 -21.35 -4.45
C GLY A 926 6.74 -22.72 -5.13
N GLY A 927 7.43 -22.93 -6.25
CA GLY A 927 7.69 -24.27 -6.78
C GLY A 927 8.73 -25.01 -5.93
N ALA A 928 9.84 -24.36 -5.55
CA ALA A 928 10.93 -24.99 -4.80
C ALA A 928 10.90 -24.56 -3.34
N ALA A 929 10.73 -25.52 -2.44
CA ALA A 929 10.85 -25.28 -1.00
C ALA A 929 12.32 -25.45 -0.59
N SER A 930 12.91 -24.41 -0.01
CA SER A 930 14.17 -24.52 0.74
C SER A 930 13.83 -24.35 2.21
N GLY A 931 13.82 -25.45 2.97
CA GLY A 931 13.79 -25.36 4.42
C GLY A 931 15.07 -24.66 4.87
N ARG A 932 14.97 -23.68 5.78
CA ARG A 932 16.17 -23.23 6.50
C ARG A 932 16.60 -24.40 7.37
N ALA A 933 17.84 -24.86 7.20
CA ALA A 933 18.45 -25.74 8.18
C ALA A 933 18.42 -25.01 9.54
N GLU A 934 17.79 -25.60 10.55
CA GLU A 934 17.83 -25.06 11.90
C GLU A 934 19.27 -25.13 12.42
N GLN A 935 19.73 -24.06 13.10
CA GLN A 935 21.08 -24.02 13.63
C GLN A 935 21.26 -25.12 14.69
N THR A 936 22.19 -26.03 14.43
CA THR A 936 22.56 -27.15 15.31
C THR A 936 23.74 -26.82 16.21
N ALA A 937 24.43 -25.71 15.95
CA ALA A 937 25.65 -25.33 16.65
C ALA A 937 25.80 -23.81 16.79
N LEU A 938 26.40 -23.38 17.90
CA LEU A 938 26.81 -22.01 18.17
C LEU A 938 28.33 -21.89 18.00
N GLU A 939 28.80 -20.91 17.25
CA GLU A 939 30.24 -20.65 17.02
C GLU A 939 30.62 -19.24 17.51
N ALA A 940 31.82 -19.10 18.07
CA ALA A 940 32.36 -17.80 18.49
C ALA A 940 32.73 -16.96 17.26
N ARG A 941 32.28 -15.69 17.16
CA ARG A 941 32.61 -14.83 16.01
C ARG A 941 33.91 -14.08 16.24
N TYR A 942 34.23 -13.76 17.49
CA TYR A 942 35.47 -13.10 17.89
C TYR A 942 36.34 -14.01 18.78
N GLY A 943 37.66 -13.81 18.68
CA GLY A 943 38.60 -14.42 19.63
C GLY A 943 38.53 -13.70 20.98
N GLY A 944 38.51 -14.46 22.06
CA GLY A 944 38.41 -13.95 23.44
C GLY A 944 38.39 -15.06 24.48
N LYS A 945 38.19 -14.70 25.74
CA LYS A 945 37.96 -15.66 26.83
C LYS A 945 36.49 -15.84 27.11
N ILE A 946 36.09 -17.05 27.47
CA ILE A 946 34.70 -17.39 27.77
C ILE A 946 34.39 -17.21 29.25
N LYS A 947 33.22 -16.66 29.55
CA LYS A 947 32.61 -16.64 30.88
C LYS A 947 31.22 -17.26 30.81
N LEU A 948 30.98 -18.29 31.59
CA LEU A 948 29.67 -18.94 31.72
C LEU A 948 28.88 -18.30 32.86
N GLU A 949 27.74 -17.68 32.55
CA GLU A 949 26.85 -17.05 33.55
C GLU A 949 25.58 -17.88 33.76
N GLY A 950 25.31 -18.25 35.02
CA GLY A 950 24.10 -18.98 35.39
C GLY A 950 24.01 -20.42 34.87
N VAL A 951 25.12 -21.02 34.46
CA VAL A 951 25.16 -22.35 33.82
C VAL A 951 25.31 -23.47 34.84
N ARG A 952 24.40 -24.46 34.78
CA ARG A 952 24.58 -25.75 35.46
C ARG A 952 24.96 -26.80 34.42
N LEU A 953 26.09 -27.48 34.62
CA LEU A 953 26.62 -28.48 33.70
C LEU A 953 26.53 -29.89 34.30
N ALA A 954 26.05 -30.85 33.52
CA ALA A 954 26.13 -32.28 33.83
C ALA A 954 27.13 -32.96 32.88
N LYS A 955 28.03 -33.79 33.39
CA LYS A 955 29.00 -34.55 32.57
C LYS A 955 28.42 -35.91 32.19
N ARG A 956 28.40 -36.23 30.90
CA ARG A 956 28.09 -37.59 30.41
C ARG A 956 29.26 -38.54 30.64
N ARG A 957 28.99 -39.85 30.56
CA ARG A 957 30.03 -40.92 30.59
C ARG A 957 31.09 -40.74 29.50
N ASP A 958 30.73 -40.08 28.39
CA ASP A 958 31.60 -39.81 27.25
C ASP A 958 32.47 -38.56 27.44
N GLY A 959 32.45 -37.92 28.62
CA GLY A 959 33.26 -36.74 28.95
C GLY A 959 32.70 -35.39 28.46
N THR A 960 31.60 -35.40 27.70
CA THR A 960 30.93 -34.17 27.21
C THR A 960 30.10 -33.50 28.30
N ALA A 961 30.21 -32.17 28.42
CA ALA A 961 29.43 -31.35 29.35
C ALA A 961 28.10 -30.94 28.70
N VAL A 962 26.99 -31.05 29.43
CA VAL A 962 25.64 -30.76 28.95
C VAL A 962 24.98 -29.70 29.83
N VAL A 963 24.35 -28.72 29.19
CA VAL A 963 23.67 -27.61 29.87
C VAL A 963 22.34 -28.07 30.47
N MET A 964 22.17 -27.89 31.77
CA MET A 964 20.97 -28.30 32.53
C MET A 964 20.11 -27.11 33.00
N SER A 965 20.52 -25.88 32.69
CA SER A 965 19.80 -24.65 33.01
C SER A 965 19.03 -24.11 31.81
N ARG A 966 17.87 -23.48 32.04
CA ARG A 966 17.05 -22.83 30.99
C ARG A 966 17.38 -21.35 30.76
N LYS A 967 18.11 -20.72 31.70
CA LYS A 967 18.52 -19.31 31.67
C LYS A 967 20.04 -19.21 31.84
N SER A 968 20.78 -19.90 30.99
CA SER A 968 22.24 -19.90 30.98
C SER A 968 22.75 -19.05 29.83
N GLU A 969 23.82 -18.30 30.07
CA GLU A 969 24.45 -17.45 29.07
C GLU A 969 25.95 -17.75 28.97
N ILE A 970 26.49 -17.59 27.76
CA ILE A 970 27.92 -17.64 27.47
C ILE A 970 28.36 -16.26 26.96
N VAL A 971 29.35 -15.68 27.62
CA VAL A 971 29.88 -14.35 27.32
C VAL A 971 31.32 -14.49 26.85
N VAL A 972 31.67 -13.89 25.72
CA VAL A 972 33.06 -13.81 25.22
C VAL A 972 33.59 -12.43 25.57
N PHE A 973 34.66 -12.35 26.33
CA PHE A 973 35.32 -11.10 26.72
C PHE A 973 36.74 -10.98 26.15
N ASP A 974 37.18 -9.75 25.90
CA ASP A 974 38.53 -9.47 25.44
C ASP A 974 39.54 -9.60 26.61
N PRO A 975 40.61 -10.41 26.48
CA PRO A 975 41.62 -10.54 27.52
C PRO A 975 42.46 -9.26 27.77
N GLN A 976 42.50 -8.30 26.84
CA GLN A 976 43.28 -7.06 27.01
C GLN A 976 42.47 -5.90 27.61
N ASP A 977 41.24 -5.69 27.13
CA ASP A 977 40.40 -4.53 27.50
C ASP A 977 39.28 -4.86 28.50
N GLY A 978 39.05 -6.15 28.80
CA GLY A 978 37.97 -6.60 29.70
C GLY A 978 36.55 -6.36 29.16
N ARG A 979 36.41 -5.90 27.91
CA ARG A 979 35.14 -5.62 27.25
C ARG A 979 34.43 -6.93 26.86
N GLU A 980 33.13 -6.97 27.10
CA GLU A 980 32.25 -8.02 26.56
C GLU A 980 32.14 -7.82 25.03
N ARG A 981 32.54 -8.84 24.27
CA ARG A 981 32.47 -8.84 22.80
C ARG A 981 31.22 -9.56 22.30
N GLU A 982 30.82 -10.63 22.98
CA GLU A 982 29.64 -11.43 22.61
C GLU A 982 28.90 -11.93 23.85
N ARG A 983 27.58 -12.05 23.75
CA ARG A 983 26.72 -12.66 24.76
C ARG A 983 25.67 -13.52 24.05
N HIS A 984 25.64 -14.81 24.35
CA HIS A 984 24.71 -15.77 23.76
C HIS A 984 23.97 -16.55 24.84
N GLN A 985 22.69 -16.84 24.61
CA GLN A 985 21.90 -17.69 25.49
C GLN A 985 22.09 -19.16 25.12
N LEU A 986 22.30 -20.03 26.12
CA LEU A 986 22.49 -21.46 25.94
C LEU A 986 21.16 -22.21 26.06
N VAL A 987 20.93 -23.15 25.12
CA VAL A 987 19.75 -24.01 25.08
C VAL A 987 19.88 -25.15 26.11
N TYR A 988 18.77 -25.50 26.78
CA TYR A 988 18.74 -26.65 27.70
C TYR A 988 19.00 -27.96 26.93
N GLY A 989 19.92 -28.78 27.45
CA GLY A 989 20.36 -30.02 26.82
C GLY A 989 21.45 -29.84 25.75
N ALA A 990 21.91 -28.60 25.50
CA ALA A 990 23.02 -28.36 24.59
C ALA A 990 24.33 -28.95 25.13
N ARG A 991 25.11 -29.56 24.23
CA ARG A 991 26.45 -30.09 24.50
C ARG A 991 27.45 -28.96 24.40
N LEU A 992 28.08 -28.62 25.52
CA LEU A 992 29.11 -27.59 25.61
C LEU A 992 30.46 -28.19 25.16
N ARG A 993 31.15 -27.52 24.22
CA ARG A 993 32.47 -27.94 23.70
C ARG A 993 33.63 -27.18 24.34
N VAL A 994 33.32 -26.18 25.16
CA VAL A 994 34.24 -25.22 25.76
C VAL A 994 34.09 -25.20 27.28
N GLU A 995 35.16 -24.90 28.00
CA GLU A 995 35.17 -24.75 29.46
C GLU A 995 35.11 -23.28 29.88
N ASP A 996 34.70 -23.02 31.13
CA ASP A 996 34.72 -21.68 31.70
C ASP A 996 36.15 -21.13 31.75
N GLN A 997 36.35 -19.86 31.41
CA GLN A 997 37.66 -19.19 31.28
C GLN A 997 38.56 -19.67 30.12
N GLN A 998 38.07 -20.54 29.24
CA GLN A 998 38.84 -21.00 28.08
C GLN A 998 39.03 -19.88 27.05
N GLU A 999 40.24 -19.77 26.48
CA GLU A 999 40.50 -18.93 25.31
C GLU A 999 40.00 -19.60 24.03
N VAL A 1000 39.21 -18.87 23.25
CA VAL A 1000 38.65 -19.33 21.98
C VAL A 1000 39.07 -18.44 20.83
N LYS A 1001 39.19 -19.06 19.66
CA LYS A 1001 39.44 -18.37 18.38
C LYS A 1001 38.11 -18.10 17.67
N ALA A 1002 38.10 -17.07 16.81
CA ALA A 1002 36.99 -16.84 15.90
C ALA A 1002 36.75 -18.10 15.02
N GLY A 1003 35.49 -18.52 14.91
CA GLY A 1003 35.03 -19.73 14.22
C GLY A 1003 35.07 -21.02 15.05
N GLN A 1004 35.40 -20.96 16.35
CA GLN A 1004 35.40 -22.14 17.21
C GLN A 1004 33.99 -22.45 17.73
N THR A 1005 33.55 -23.70 17.58
CA THR A 1005 32.25 -24.16 18.07
C THR A 1005 32.19 -24.15 19.60
N LEU A 1006 31.20 -23.43 20.14
CA LEU A 1006 30.96 -23.24 21.57
C LEU A 1006 30.01 -24.33 22.12
N CYS A 1007 28.89 -24.57 21.44
CA CYS A 1007 27.94 -25.61 21.84
C CYS A 1007 27.16 -26.19 20.65
N GLU A 1008 26.64 -27.41 20.82
CA GLU A 1008 25.88 -28.17 19.82
C GLU A 1008 24.57 -28.72 20.43
N TRP A 1009 23.46 -28.69 19.70
CA TRP A 1009 22.19 -29.28 20.14
C TRP A 1009 21.37 -29.81 18.96
N ASP A 1010 20.38 -30.65 19.27
CA ASP A 1010 19.38 -31.11 18.30
C ASP A 1010 18.20 -30.10 18.31
N PRO A 1011 17.87 -29.44 17.19
CA PRO A 1011 16.81 -28.44 17.13
C PRO A 1011 15.41 -29.01 17.33
N PHE A 1012 15.19 -30.25 16.88
CA PHE A 1012 13.87 -30.88 16.83
C PHE A 1012 13.55 -31.70 18.07
N THR A 1013 14.54 -31.88 18.94
CA THR A 1013 14.42 -32.70 20.13
C THR A 1013 14.79 -31.87 21.35
N ILE A 1014 13.86 -31.69 22.29
CA ILE A 1014 14.19 -31.18 23.63
C ILE A 1014 14.53 -32.39 24.48
N PRO A 1015 15.82 -32.70 24.71
CA PRO A 1015 16.17 -33.90 25.46
C PRO A 1015 15.76 -33.71 26.92
N ILE A 1016 14.93 -34.61 27.44
CA ILE A 1016 14.63 -34.68 28.87
C ILE A 1016 15.80 -35.41 29.52
N LEU A 1017 16.60 -34.71 30.30
CA LEU A 1017 17.85 -35.23 30.87
C LEU A 1017 17.74 -35.28 32.40
N SER A 1018 18.26 -36.37 32.99
CA SER A 1018 18.38 -36.48 34.44
C SER A 1018 19.66 -35.80 34.92
N GLU A 1019 19.57 -35.05 36.03
CA GLU A 1019 20.74 -34.45 36.68
C GLU A 1019 21.58 -35.50 37.44
N VAL A 1020 20.98 -36.65 37.76
CA VAL A 1020 21.57 -37.70 38.58
C VAL A 1020 21.59 -39.05 37.84
N ALA A 1021 22.55 -39.89 38.21
CA ALA A 1021 22.62 -41.27 37.73
C ALA A 1021 21.68 -42.15 38.58
N GLY A 1022 20.84 -42.96 37.96
CA GLY A 1022 19.89 -43.82 38.66
C GLY A 1022 19.17 -44.79 37.74
N ARG A 1023 18.26 -45.58 38.30
CA ARG A 1023 17.27 -46.35 37.52
C ARG A 1023 16.12 -45.43 37.16
N VAL A 1024 15.67 -45.49 35.91
CA VAL A 1024 14.50 -44.74 35.43
C VAL A 1024 13.25 -45.41 35.98
N GLU A 1025 12.40 -44.63 36.65
CA GLU A 1025 11.11 -45.07 37.17
C GLU A 1025 10.04 -44.10 36.67
N TRP A 1026 8.92 -44.63 36.20
CA TRP A 1026 7.78 -43.83 35.76
C TRP A 1026 6.91 -43.54 37.00
N GLN A 1027 6.76 -42.26 37.34
CA GLN A 1027 5.84 -41.80 38.39
C GLN A 1027 4.73 -40.96 37.76
N ASP A 1028 3.52 -41.08 38.31
CA ASP A 1028 2.32 -40.33 37.91
C ASP A 1028 1.81 -40.58 36.47
N ILE A 1029 2.18 -41.72 35.87
CA ILE A 1029 1.63 -42.18 34.58
C ILE A 1029 0.64 -43.32 34.86
N ASN A 1030 -0.65 -43.08 34.61
CA ASN A 1030 -1.69 -44.12 34.61
C ASN A 1030 -2.08 -44.48 33.16
N GLU A 1031 -2.63 -45.67 32.93
CA GLU A 1031 -3.02 -46.16 31.59
C GLU A 1031 -3.96 -45.20 30.83
N PHE A 1032 -4.75 -44.36 31.53
CA PHE A 1032 -5.65 -43.37 30.93
C PHE A 1032 -4.98 -42.05 30.50
N THR A 1033 -3.74 -41.78 30.92
CA THR A 1033 -3.01 -40.56 30.52
C THR A 1033 -2.23 -40.74 29.20
N MET A 1034 -2.24 -41.93 28.60
CA MET A 1034 -1.60 -42.24 27.32
C MET A 1034 -2.59 -42.66 26.23
N GLU A 1035 -3.77 -42.01 26.17
CA GLU A 1035 -4.58 -42.03 24.94
C GLU A 1035 -4.27 -40.78 24.09
N GLU A 1036 -3.63 -41.07 22.94
CA GLU A 1036 -3.23 -40.30 21.74
C GLU A 1036 -3.35 -38.76 21.71
#